data_AF-A0A844U5M5-F1
#
_entry.id   AF-A0A844U5M5-F1
#
_cell.length_a   1.000
_cell.length_b   1.000
_cell.length_c   1.000
_cell.angle_alpha   90.00
_cell.angle_beta   90.00
_cell.angle_gamma   90.00
#
_symmetry.space_group_name_H-M   'P 1'
#
loop_
_entity.id
_entity.type
_entity.pdbx_description
1 polymer ?
#
loop_
_entity_poly.entity_id
_entity_poly.type
_entity_poly.pdbx_seq_one_letter_code
_entity_poly.pdbx_strand_id
1 'polypeptide(L)'
;MKLRNSTDFFFSSLCEIAQKVEGTSIRLNYLRLKGLLDKVTKEIVRDEKIVFSNLFSRLAFICSKYKVSTVIHEFRIVSNEIYRYDERDLESWFITYWKDVNLFLSQVSGVPVPYVNTCFFSEVDCRKASATKYFDSYLERVKVSLVNRDDNFIYCLRLDINEVIKVKVHDGEMSTPFTSLPHFPLQSLLYLVHIHIDSNDVYYPSVIVLEPDYLIDVSAIAECNQDFGLSPLLFLKSKMDAIPNTKHLLIGNFANLVMDEVVNNFYNQGVNFDSLFQKHFENYPFEHLFCRDIQSVEHFREYQEACQMHFRHISKVVQEDFTYYGLRDIDNIALEPSFLNNVFGLQGRLDLFYDNPNNDRSAVIIELKSGSTAYPDYGTNIKDNHNTQLFLYYLMISESLGISFKNIANQQYIKGYILYSKVSSNNLRSDHINLERVQEICELRNRIILNEKMIQSGDLNKVSAVFRGLNVESIVNKPTNDKFKNILEKQYKAFVEPIYGATILQQAYFYSFYSFVAREQNHSKLGDGRREGVYSLASLWNQTFHEKEDAYSIFYDLVISQNEVDTDQKKIVFKRPLIGDGFASFRVGDSCVLYPFESTEDTAVKHRIFKVVIKSITQESIEVALRYRQNNKAYFNRYQKWALEKDFMDSGFNSMYRSLYEFMKGSSHKKDLLLGVEKPKQKTPYAFHKDYLSVEQNRILTNILSCDDYFILNGPPGTGKTSHIIKELIKELYQNSRVNILVLSYTNRAVDELSSAVCEALSDYDVEYPFIRIGSEHSCEVDYHKYLLKNTIAMKKEALELQGKTFSRKSLMHLVQAQRVFLSTVATINNQSDLLAMKKFDMIIIDEASQILEPQIVGILANCKRFVMIGDHKQLPAIVLQNDELAKTNNTMLEGIGLYTHSNSLFERLYNYCVKERLDYACDTLTFQGRMHKSIAEFPNEVFYDGILKEAFELSNLSQEAKGYLARQVRMMDFKPCSANALDQLLASKRMLFLDVEDQAGQSFAKANELEADLVVEVIKRLISLYDVNQRPLDVIKQIGVIAPFKNQIALIRSKLESLNIANSNELIVDTVERFQGGQKDIIIYSLTVSDPYQLESLVNLNEEQSVDRKLNVALTRAKEQMIIVGNSKVVSEDPIYMQLIEYLISNSSYQQL
;
A
#
# COMPACT_ATOMS: atom_id res chain seq x y z
N MET A 1 -27.70 -15.48 9.95
CA MET A 1 -27.77 -15.34 11.42
C MET A 1 -27.10 -14.05 11.89
N LYS A 2 -25.88 -13.71 11.45
CA LYS A 2 -25.18 -12.46 11.82
C LYS A 2 -25.86 -11.15 11.38
N LEU A 3 -26.32 -11.04 10.12
CA LEU A 3 -27.06 -9.86 9.66
C LEU A 3 -28.29 -9.55 10.54
N ARG A 4 -28.95 -10.60 11.08
CA ARG A 4 -30.10 -10.47 11.98
C ARG A 4 -29.73 -9.79 13.31
N ASN A 5 -28.53 -10.02 13.83
CA ASN A 5 -28.06 -9.43 15.09
C ASN A 5 -27.70 -7.95 14.95
N SER A 6 -27.20 -7.52 13.78
CA SER A 6 -26.89 -6.10 13.50
C SER A 6 -28.09 -5.31 12.98
N THR A 7 -29.15 -5.98 12.53
CA THR A 7 -30.34 -5.33 11.95
C THR A 7 -31.05 -4.42 12.96
N ASP A 8 -31.17 -4.83 14.22
CA ASP A 8 -31.81 -4.02 15.27
C ASP A 8 -31.04 -2.71 15.53
N PHE A 9 -29.70 -2.78 15.54
CA PHE A 9 -28.83 -1.60 15.61
C PHE A 9 -29.08 -0.66 14.43
N PHE A 10 -29.09 -1.19 13.19
CA PHE A 10 -29.35 -0.37 12.01
C PHE A 10 -30.73 0.28 12.03
N PHE A 11 -31.76 -0.41 12.51
CA PHE A 11 -33.09 0.19 12.69
C PHE A 11 -33.11 1.28 13.78
N SER A 12 -32.37 1.11 14.87
CA SER A 12 -32.20 2.15 15.90
C SER A 12 -31.52 3.39 15.31
N SER A 13 -30.42 3.22 14.58
CA SER A 13 -29.74 4.33 13.90
C SER A 13 -30.64 5.03 12.88
N LEU A 14 -31.49 4.28 12.15
CA LEU A 14 -32.50 4.90 11.27
C LEU A 14 -33.48 5.75 12.06
N CYS A 15 -33.95 5.28 13.22
CA CYS A 15 -34.85 6.05 14.08
C CYS A 15 -34.20 7.35 14.57
N GLU A 16 -32.94 7.28 15.03
CA GLU A 16 -32.17 8.46 15.47
C GLU A 16 -31.97 9.49 14.36
N ILE A 17 -31.69 9.04 13.13
CA ILE A 17 -31.53 9.93 11.96
C ILE A 17 -32.83 10.68 11.64
N ALA A 18 -34.00 10.07 11.90
CA ALA A 18 -35.30 10.69 11.64
C ALA A 18 -35.73 11.69 12.75
N GLN A 19 -35.24 11.50 13.97
CA GLN A 19 -35.53 12.42 15.08
C GLN A 19 -34.78 13.74 14.86
N LYS A 20 -35.52 14.84 14.62
CA LYS A 20 -34.94 16.18 14.49
C LYS A 20 -34.26 16.57 15.80
N VAL A 21 -32.94 16.47 15.86
CA VAL A 21 -32.13 17.13 16.90
C VAL A 21 -32.04 18.62 16.52
N GLU A 22 -32.43 19.51 17.43
CA GLU A 22 -32.38 20.96 17.23
C GLU A 22 -30.99 21.40 16.72
N GLY A 23 -30.94 22.14 15.61
CA GLY A 23 -29.69 22.63 15.01
C GLY A 23 -29.05 21.75 13.93
N THR A 24 -29.58 20.57 13.64
CA THR A 24 -29.01 19.66 12.61
C THR A 24 -29.52 20.01 11.20
N SER A 25 -28.61 20.20 10.22
CA SER A 25 -29.00 20.51 8.83
C SER A 25 -29.57 19.28 8.11
N ILE A 26 -30.51 19.48 7.19
CA ILE A 26 -31.09 18.38 6.38
C ILE A 26 -30.02 17.67 5.55
N ARG A 27 -29.03 18.40 5.04
CA ARG A 27 -27.90 17.83 4.27
C ARG A 27 -27.09 16.87 5.12
N LEU A 28 -26.83 17.22 6.39
CA LEU A 28 -26.16 16.31 7.31
C LEU A 28 -26.97 15.02 7.47
N ASN A 29 -28.29 15.07 7.63
CA ASN A 29 -29.13 13.88 7.72
C ASN A 29 -29.07 12.98 6.47
N TYR A 30 -28.99 13.56 5.27
CA TYR A 30 -28.73 12.79 4.04
C TYR A 30 -27.38 12.08 4.07
N LEU A 31 -26.32 12.77 4.49
CA LEU A 31 -24.99 12.17 4.67
C LEU A 31 -25.05 11.05 5.72
N ARG A 32 -25.81 11.23 6.81
CA ARG A 32 -25.99 10.20 7.83
C ARG A 32 -26.66 8.95 7.29
N LEU A 33 -27.75 9.14 6.57
CA LEU A 33 -28.52 8.07 5.96
C LEU A 33 -27.69 7.32 4.89
N LYS A 34 -26.90 8.05 4.09
CA LYS A 34 -26.01 7.47 3.07
C LYS A 34 -24.90 6.65 3.71
N GLY A 35 -24.27 7.18 4.77
CA GLY A 35 -23.26 6.46 5.54
C GLY A 35 -23.81 5.18 6.15
N LEU A 36 -25.04 5.21 6.68
CA LEU A 36 -25.71 4.02 7.20
C LEU A 36 -26.02 3.00 6.10
N LEU A 37 -26.53 3.44 4.93
CA LEU A 37 -26.73 2.55 3.80
C LEU A 37 -25.41 1.91 3.34
N ASP A 38 -24.33 2.68 3.29
CA ASP A 38 -23.00 2.15 2.96
C ASP A 38 -22.56 1.05 3.93
N LYS A 39 -22.71 1.29 5.24
CA LYS A 39 -22.44 0.29 6.30
C LYS A 39 -23.31 -0.96 6.15
N VAL A 40 -24.62 -0.80 5.96
CA VAL A 40 -25.56 -1.91 5.74
C VAL A 40 -25.14 -2.75 4.53
N THR A 41 -24.82 -2.11 3.40
CA THR A 41 -24.43 -2.85 2.19
C THR A 41 -23.12 -3.62 2.36
N LYS A 42 -22.13 -3.06 3.06
CA LYS A 42 -20.87 -3.74 3.39
C LYS A 42 -21.10 -4.97 4.28
N GLU A 43 -21.98 -4.86 5.28
CA GLU A 43 -22.31 -6.00 6.14
C GLU A 43 -23.05 -7.10 5.37
N ILE A 44 -23.92 -6.74 4.41
CA ILE A 44 -24.64 -7.71 3.56
C ILE A 44 -23.69 -8.50 2.65
N VAL A 45 -22.69 -7.84 2.06
CA VAL A 45 -21.73 -8.48 1.13
C VAL A 45 -20.46 -8.96 1.83
N ARG A 46 -20.44 -8.93 3.17
CA ARG A 46 -19.30 -9.23 4.02
C ARG A 46 -18.60 -10.55 3.71
N ASP A 47 -19.36 -11.56 3.29
CA ASP A 47 -18.86 -12.92 3.04
C ASP A 47 -18.73 -13.23 1.53
N GLU A 48 -18.91 -12.21 0.68
CA GLU A 48 -18.74 -12.35 -0.77
C GLU A 48 -17.27 -12.33 -1.17
N LYS A 49 -16.92 -13.15 -2.17
CA LYS A 49 -15.59 -13.16 -2.80
C LYS A 49 -15.37 -12.04 -3.82
N ILE A 50 -16.39 -11.21 -4.02
CA ILE A 50 -16.40 -10.13 -5.01
C ILE A 50 -16.01 -8.84 -4.31
N VAL A 51 -15.04 -8.12 -4.89
CA VAL A 51 -14.64 -6.78 -4.46
C VAL A 51 -15.43 -5.76 -5.26
N PHE A 52 -16.05 -4.78 -4.60
CA PHE A 52 -16.86 -3.76 -5.24
C PHE A 52 -16.17 -2.40 -5.22
N SER A 53 -16.09 -1.72 -6.36
CA SER A 53 -15.39 -0.43 -6.45
C SER A 53 -16.15 0.75 -5.82
N ASN A 54 -17.47 0.64 -5.63
CA ASN A 54 -18.32 1.72 -5.12
C ASN A 54 -19.67 1.20 -4.58
N LEU A 55 -20.41 2.09 -3.90
CA LEU A 55 -21.75 1.78 -3.37
C LEU A 55 -22.73 1.33 -4.46
N PHE A 56 -22.57 1.79 -5.69
CA PHE A 56 -23.46 1.38 -6.78
C PHE A 56 -23.27 -0.09 -7.15
N SER A 57 -22.05 -0.55 -7.39
CA SER A 57 -21.82 -1.95 -7.76
C SER A 57 -22.23 -2.90 -6.63
N ARG A 58 -22.03 -2.52 -5.36
CA ARG A 58 -22.60 -3.23 -4.20
C ARG A 58 -24.13 -3.29 -4.25
N LEU A 59 -24.81 -2.15 -4.38
CA LEU A 59 -26.27 -2.10 -4.39
C LEU A 59 -26.85 -2.90 -5.56
N ALA A 60 -26.27 -2.81 -6.75
CA ALA A 60 -26.73 -3.56 -7.92
C ALA A 60 -26.62 -5.08 -7.69
N PHE A 61 -25.50 -5.52 -7.12
CA PHE A 61 -25.31 -6.92 -6.72
C PHE A 61 -26.32 -7.37 -5.66
N ILE A 62 -26.52 -6.58 -4.59
CA ILE A 62 -27.48 -6.91 -3.52
C ILE A 62 -28.91 -6.97 -4.08
N CYS A 63 -29.33 -5.97 -4.88
CA CYS A 63 -30.65 -5.94 -5.49
C CYS A 63 -30.92 -7.18 -6.34
N SER A 64 -29.92 -7.59 -7.15
CA SER A 64 -30.00 -8.80 -7.95
C SER A 64 -30.04 -10.07 -7.11
N LYS A 65 -29.12 -10.21 -6.13
CA LYS A 65 -28.99 -11.40 -5.29
C LYS A 65 -30.24 -11.66 -4.44
N TYR A 66 -30.79 -10.62 -3.82
CA TYR A 66 -31.94 -10.73 -2.93
C TYR A 66 -33.28 -10.44 -3.62
N LYS A 67 -33.27 -10.14 -4.93
CA LYS A 67 -34.44 -9.77 -5.73
C LYS A 67 -35.23 -8.60 -5.12
N VAL A 68 -34.51 -7.60 -4.61
CA VAL A 68 -35.10 -6.38 -4.01
C VAL A 68 -35.15 -5.24 -5.03
N SER A 69 -35.98 -4.23 -4.73
CA SER A 69 -36.20 -3.09 -5.63
C SER A 69 -34.94 -2.27 -5.86
N THR A 70 -34.71 -1.83 -7.10
CA THR A 70 -33.61 -0.92 -7.46
C THR A 70 -33.90 0.54 -7.11
N VAL A 71 -35.06 0.85 -6.53
CA VAL A 71 -35.45 2.21 -6.10
C VAL A 71 -34.42 2.85 -5.17
N ILE A 72 -33.71 2.04 -4.36
CA ILE A 72 -32.65 2.50 -3.45
C ILE A 72 -31.52 3.27 -4.17
N HIS A 73 -31.30 3.03 -5.47
CA HIS A 73 -30.31 3.75 -6.25
C HIS A 73 -30.71 5.21 -6.53
N GLU A 74 -32.00 5.56 -6.49
CA GLU A 74 -32.47 6.96 -6.58
C GLU A 74 -31.93 7.77 -5.39
N PHE A 75 -32.08 7.24 -4.17
CA PHE A 75 -31.49 7.83 -2.98
C PHE A 75 -29.97 7.99 -3.12
N ARG A 76 -29.25 6.96 -3.59
CA ARG A 76 -27.80 7.06 -3.84
C ARG A 76 -27.47 8.23 -4.77
N ILE A 77 -28.22 8.40 -5.87
CA ILE A 77 -28.00 9.50 -6.82
C ILE A 77 -28.22 10.85 -6.13
N VAL A 78 -29.37 11.05 -5.47
CA VAL A 78 -29.67 12.30 -4.76
C VAL A 78 -28.64 12.58 -3.66
N SER A 79 -28.22 11.56 -2.92
CA SER A 79 -27.24 11.67 -1.84
C SER A 79 -25.84 12.09 -2.31
N ASN A 80 -25.49 11.82 -3.57
CA ASN A 80 -24.23 12.27 -4.18
C ASN A 80 -24.30 13.73 -4.66
N GLU A 81 -25.50 14.27 -4.81
CA GLU A 81 -25.77 15.56 -5.44
C GLU A 81 -26.51 16.52 -4.50
N ILE A 82 -26.53 16.27 -3.18
CA ILE A 82 -27.32 17.06 -2.21
C ILE A 82 -27.04 18.57 -2.27
N TYR A 83 -25.83 18.96 -2.66
CA TYR A 83 -25.44 20.36 -2.80
C TYR A 83 -25.99 21.05 -4.05
N ARG A 84 -26.54 20.29 -5.01
CA ARG A 84 -27.20 20.80 -6.22
C ARG A 84 -28.67 21.15 -5.99
N TYR A 85 -29.24 20.75 -4.86
CA TYR A 85 -30.67 20.93 -4.55
C TYR A 85 -30.88 21.92 -3.39
N ASP A 86 -32.01 22.61 -3.43
CA ASP A 86 -32.46 23.51 -2.37
C ASP A 86 -32.93 22.71 -1.14
N GLU A 87 -32.82 23.31 0.05
CA GLU A 87 -33.16 22.63 1.31
C GLU A 87 -34.63 22.19 1.38
N ARG A 88 -35.55 22.98 0.81
CA ARG A 88 -36.99 22.64 0.80
C ARG A 88 -37.30 21.36 0.05
N ASP A 89 -36.62 21.14 -1.07
CA ASP A 89 -36.79 19.92 -1.87
C ASP A 89 -36.21 18.72 -1.13
N LEU A 90 -35.02 18.88 -0.54
CA LEU A 90 -34.39 17.86 0.29
C LEU A 90 -35.26 17.49 1.50
N GLU A 91 -35.83 18.47 2.21
CA GLU A 91 -36.74 18.20 3.33
C GLU A 91 -37.99 17.41 2.89
N SER A 92 -38.54 17.73 1.73
CA SER A 92 -39.70 17.04 1.16
C SER A 92 -39.40 15.58 0.81
N TRP A 93 -38.24 15.30 0.22
CA TRP A 93 -37.88 13.95 -0.24
C TRP A 93 -37.27 13.05 0.85
N PHE A 94 -36.71 13.64 1.90
CA PHE A 94 -35.90 12.91 2.87
C PHE A 94 -36.64 11.73 3.51
N ILE A 95 -37.89 11.93 3.95
CA ILE A 95 -38.68 10.88 4.60
C ILE A 95 -38.96 9.71 3.64
N THR A 96 -39.19 9.99 2.35
CA THR A 96 -39.39 8.93 1.35
C THR A 96 -38.12 8.11 1.14
N TYR A 97 -36.95 8.74 1.02
CA TYR A 97 -35.69 8.00 0.89
C TYR A 97 -35.31 7.27 2.18
N TRP A 98 -35.59 7.86 3.34
CA TRP A 98 -35.42 7.21 4.64
C TRP A 98 -36.30 5.95 4.78
N LYS A 99 -37.56 6.03 4.32
CA LYS A 99 -38.46 4.88 4.21
C LYS A 99 -37.91 3.82 3.24
N ASP A 100 -37.35 4.21 2.10
CA ASP A 100 -36.72 3.28 1.15
C ASP A 100 -35.56 2.50 1.79
N VAL A 101 -34.72 3.14 2.61
CA VAL A 101 -33.63 2.48 3.33
C VAL A 101 -34.16 1.49 4.38
N ASN A 102 -35.23 1.83 5.11
CA ASN A 102 -35.89 0.91 6.05
C ASN A 102 -36.43 -0.34 5.32
N LEU A 103 -37.12 -0.14 4.20
CA LEU A 103 -37.69 -1.23 3.40
C LEU A 103 -36.60 -2.09 2.79
N PHE A 104 -35.53 -1.49 2.27
CA PHE A 104 -34.38 -2.20 1.74
C PHE A 104 -33.74 -3.09 2.82
N LEU A 105 -33.47 -2.55 4.01
CA LEU A 105 -32.92 -3.31 5.13
C LEU A 105 -33.84 -4.45 5.54
N SER A 106 -35.14 -4.21 5.63
CA SER A 106 -36.14 -5.22 6.00
C SER A 106 -36.18 -6.38 4.98
N GLN A 107 -36.17 -6.07 3.68
CA GLN A 107 -36.22 -7.07 2.62
C GLN A 107 -34.96 -7.93 2.56
N VAL A 108 -33.78 -7.33 2.73
CA VAL A 108 -32.51 -8.08 2.67
C VAL A 108 -32.25 -8.88 3.96
N SER A 109 -32.64 -8.36 5.12
CA SER A 109 -32.47 -9.04 6.42
C SER A 109 -33.55 -10.08 6.73
N GLY A 110 -34.75 -9.94 6.14
CA GLY A 110 -35.94 -10.71 6.50
C GLY A 110 -36.51 -10.35 7.88
N VAL A 111 -36.14 -9.20 8.45
CA VAL A 111 -36.66 -8.66 9.71
C VAL A 111 -37.69 -7.57 9.39
N PRO A 112 -38.91 -7.59 9.97
CA PRO A 112 -39.89 -6.54 9.71
C PRO A 112 -39.42 -5.18 10.25
N VAL A 113 -39.79 -4.09 9.57
CA VAL A 113 -39.50 -2.73 10.05
C VAL A 113 -40.14 -2.52 11.44
N PRO A 114 -39.39 -2.07 12.46
CA PRO A 114 -39.93 -1.83 13.79
C PRO A 114 -41.05 -0.78 13.76
N TYR A 115 -42.05 -0.98 14.63
CA TYR A 115 -43.21 -0.07 14.72
C TYR A 115 -42.80 1.39 14.93
N VAL A 116 -41.79 1.63 15.78
CA VAL A 116 -41.25 2.97 16.06
C VAL A 116 -40.79 3.68 14.78
N ASN A 117 -40.22 2.95 13.83
CA ASN A 117 -39.78 3.50 12.55
C ASN A 117 -40.98 3.76 11.61
N THR A 118 -42.00 2.89 11.64
CA THR A 118 -43.20 3.05 10.80
C THR A 118 -44.00 4.31 11.14
N CYS A 119 -43.87 4.83 12.36
CA CYS A 119 -44.52 6.08 12.78
C CYS A 119 -44.12 7.31 11.94
N PHE A 120 -42.96 7.27 11.29
CA PHE A 120 -42.47 8.35 10.43
C PHE A 120 -42.86 8.18 8.96
N PHE A 121 -43.54 7.09 8.59
CA PHE A 121 -43.90 6.85 7.19
C PHE A 121 -44.95 7.86 6.74
N SER A 122 -44.67 8.60 5.67
CA SER A 122 -45.64 9.49 5.06
C SER A 122 -46.68 8.70 4.26
N GLU A 123 -47.93 9.20 4.27
CA GLU A 123 -49.00 8.68 3.40
C GLU A 123 -48.75 9.01 1.92
N VAL A 124 -47.99 10.09 1.65
CA VAL A 124 -47.60 10.54 0.32
C VAL A 124 -46.09 10.43 0.17
N ASP A 125 -45.64 9.67 -0.83
CA ASP A 125 -44.23 9.59 -1.18
C ASP A 125 -43.85 10.78 -2.09
N CYS A 126 -42.96 11.65 -1.59
CA CYS A 126 -42.43 12.77 -2.34
C CYS A 126 -41.04 12.39 -2.88
N ARG A 127 -40.90 12.31 -4.21
CA ARG A 127 -39.64 11.93 -4.87
C ARG A 127 -39.14 13.04 -5.78
N LYS A 128 -37.87 12.95 -6.16
CA LYS A 128 -37.33 13.78 -7.24
C LYS A 128 -38.12 13.49 -8.51
N ALA A 129 -38.60 14.53 -9.19
CA ALA A 129 -39.25 14.33 -10.49
C ALA A 129 -38.27 13.64 -11.44
N SER A 130 -38.70 12.55 -12.10
CA SER A 130 -37.90 11.89 -13.11
C SER A 130 -37.51 12.93 -14.15
N ALA A 131 -36.20 13.06 -14.44
CA ALA A 131 -35.73 13.97 -15.46
C ALA A 131 -36.48 13.66 -16.76
N THR A 132 -37.01 14.69 -17.42
CA THR A 132 -37.62 14.53 -18.74
C THR A 132 -36.58 13.86 -19.63
N LYS A 133 -36.91 12.71 -20.22
CA LYS A 133 -36.01 12.02 -21.15
C LYS A 133 -35.76 12.95 -22.34
N TYR A 134 -34.60 13.58 -22.37
CA TYR A 134 -34.08 14.17 -23.59
C TYR A 134 -33.57 13.01 -24.44
N PHE A 135 -34.16 12.82 -25.62
CA PHE A 135 -33.66 11.88 -26.61
C PHE A 135 -32.38 12.46 -27.22
N ASP A 136 -31.27 12.28 -26.53
CA ASP A 136 -29.96 12.49 -27.12
C ASP A 136 -29.70 11.35 -28.11
N SER A 137 -29.50 11.64 -29.38
CA SER A 137 -29.11 10.64 -30.39
C SER A 137 -27.67 10.15 -30.19
N TYR A 138 -26.93 10.78 -29.29
CA TYR A 138 -25.53 10.51 -29.02
C TYR A 138 -25.15 10.84 -27.58
N LEU A 139 -24.41 9.94 -26.93
CA LEU A 139 -23.76 10.17 -25.65
C LEU A 139 -22.26 9.91 -25.78
N GLU A 140 -21.47 10.80 -25.18
CA GLU A 140 -20.02 10.68 -25.21
C GLU A 140 -19.55 9.44 -24.46
N ARG A 141 -20.08 9.22 -23.27
CA ARG A 141 -19.70 8.11 -22.40
C ARG A 141 -20.71 7.91 -21.27
N VAL A 142 -20.92 6.66 -20.83
CA VAL A 142 -21.83 6.30 -19.74
C VAL A 142 -21.27 5.14 -18.93
N LYS A 143 -21.28 5.28 -17.59
CA LYS A 143 -20.91 4.21 -16.65
C LYS A 143 -22.16 3.39 -16.29
N VAL A 144 -22.07 2.06 -16.40
CA VAL A 144 -23.21 1.14 -16.21
C VAL A 144 -22.81 -0.14 -15.46
N SER A 145 -23.75 -0.87 -14.87
CA SER A 145 -23.53 -2.26 -14.40
C SER A 145 -24.23 -3.24 -15.32
N LEU A 146 -23.54 -4.32 -15.71
CA LEU A 146 -24.11 -5.41 -16.50
C LEU A 146 -25.12 -6.21 -15.66
N VAL A 147 -26.40 -6.15 -15.97
CA VAL A 147 -27.45 -6.83 -15.19
C VAL A 147 -27.82 -8.17 -15.80
N ASN A 148 -27.99 -8.21 -17.12
CA ASN A 148 -28.40 -9.40 -17.84
C ASN A 148 -27.87 -9.38 -19.28
N ARG A 149 -27.97 -10.51 -19.98
CA ARG A 149 -27.65 -10.65 -21.40
C ARG A 149 -28.49 -11.73 -22.05
N ASP A 150 -28.78 -11.54 -23.33
CA ASP A 150 -29.32 -12.55 -24.24
C ASP A 150 -28.40 -12.69 -25.47
N ASP A 151 -28.78 -13.49 -26.45
CA ASP A 151 -27.95 -13.76 -27.64
C ASP A 151 -27.64 -12.50 -28.47
N ASN A 152 -28.44 -11.44 -28.35
CA ASN A 152 -28.36 -10.24 -29.19
C ASN A 152 -28.05 -8.94 -28.42
N PHE A 153 -28.31 -8.92 -27.11
CA PHE A 153 -28.25 -7.70 -26.31
C PHE A 153 -27.68 -7.95 -24.91
N ILE A 154 -27.08 -6.91 -24.37
CA ILE A 154 -26.81 -6.81 -22.93
C ILE A 154 -27.71 -5.74 -22.32
N TYR A 155 -28.14 -5.98 -21.09
CA TYR A 155 -29.00 -5.08 -20.32
C TYR A 155 -28.18 -4.52 -19.18
N CYS A 156 -28.11 -3.20 -19.12
CA CYS A 156 -27.21 -2.51 -18.20
C CYS A 156 -27.96 -1.49 -17.35
N LEU A 157 -27.70 -1.45 -16.05
CA LEU A 157 -28.22 -0.43 -15.14
C LEU A 157 -27.33 0.83 -15.22
N ARG A 158 -27.90 1.98 -15.58
CA ARG A 158 -27.20 3.27 -15.66
C ARG A 158 -26.94 3.86 -14.26
N LEU A 159 -25.70 4.28 -14.00
CA LEU A 159 -25.32 4.85 -12.68
C LEU A 159 -25.94 6.21 -12.39
N ASP A 160 -26.20 7.02 -13.40
CA ASP A 160 -26.54 8.43 -13.26
C ASP A 160 -28.05 8.64 -13.09
N ILE A 161 -28.89 7.78 -13.68
CA ILE A 161 -30.36 7.93 -13.64
C ILE A 161 -31.13 6.70 -13.15
N ASN A 162 -30.46 5.60 -12.78
CA ASN A 162 -31.10 4.37 -12.29
C ASN A 162 -32.08 3.72 -13.29
N GLU A 163 -31.77 3.77 -14.59
CA GLU A 163 -32.57 3.11 -15.63
C GLU A 163 -31.83 1.91 -16.21
N VAL A 164 -32.57 0.84 -16.53
CA VAL A 164 -32.03 -0.28 -17.30
C VAL A 164 -32.09 0.08 -18.78
N ILE A 165 -30.93 0.15 -19.42
CA ILE A 165 -30.77 0.42 -20.84
C ILE A 165 -30.48 -0.87 -21.61
N LYS A 166 -30.92 -0.90 -22.87
CA LYS A 166 -30.65 -1.99 -23.80
C LYS A 166 -29.46 -1.62 -24.67
N VAL A 167 -28.41 -2.44 -24.64
CA VAL A 167 -27.16 -2.17 -25.35
C VAL A 167 -26.97 -3.26 -26.39
N LYS A 168 -26.77 -2.85 -27.65
CA LYS A 168 -26.42 -3.76 -28.75
C LYS A 168 -24.98 -3.50 -29.16
N VAL A 169 -24.16 -4.54 -29.07
CA VAL A 169 -22.85 -4.52 -29.69
C VAL A 169 -23.08 -4.86 -31.16
N HIS A 170 -22.74 -3.94 -32.06
CA HIS A 170 -23.06 -4.04 -33.48
C HIS A 170 -22.44 -5.32 -34.07
N ASP A 171 -23.25 -6.10 -34.80
CA ASP A 171 -22.86 -7.37 -35.41
C ASP A 171 -22.93 -7.18 -36.94
N GLY A 172 -21.78 -7.07 -37.60
CA GLY A 172 -21.64 -6.77 -39.04
C GLY A 172 -20.18 -6.57 -39.47
N GLU A 173 -19.93 -6.55 -40.79
CA GLU A 173 -18.62 -6.62 -41.49
C GLU A 173 -17.51 -5.62 -41.03
N MET A 174 -17.81 -4.71 -40.11
CA MET A 174 -16.89 -3.67 -39.62
C MET A 174 -16.59 -3.74 -38.11
N SER A 175 -17.16 -4.65 -37.30
CA SER A 175 -16.66 -4.86 -35.92
C SER A 175 -17.22 -6.14 -35.25
N THR A 176 -16.39 -7.15 -35.01
CA THR A 176 -16.59 -8.16 -33.93
C THR A 176 -15.54 -8.06 -32.80
N PRO A 177 -15.08 -6.86 -32.36
CA PRO A 177 -13.90 -6.75 -31.52
C PRO A 177 -14.14 -7.12 -30.05
N PHE A 178 -15.39 -7.15 -29.56
CA PHE A 178 -15.70 -7.46 -28.16
C PHE A 178 -16.00 -8.94 -27.92
N THR A 179 -15.11 -9.82 -28.40
CA THR A 179 -15.23 -11.27 -28.24
C THR A 179 -15.31 -11.73 -26.78
N SER A 180 -14.82 -10.89 -25.86
CA SER A 180 -14.80 -11.14 -24.43
C SER A 180 -16.14 -10.85 -23.73
N LEU A 181 -17.08 -10.14 -24.37
CA LEU A 181 -18.35 -9.73 -23.77
C LEU A 181 -19.20 -10.90 -23.22
N PRO A 182 -19.33 -12.06 -23.91
CA PRO A 182 -20.03 -13.23 -23.37
C PRO A 182 -19.36 -13.85 -22.13
N HIS A 183 -18.13 -13.44 -21.81
CA HIS A 183 -17.39 -13.92 -20.64
C HIS A 183 -17.41 -12.91 -19.48
N PHE A 184 -17.96 -11.70 -19.69
CA PHE A 184 -18.08 -10.72 -18.61
C PHE A 184 -18.99 -11.27 -17.51
N PRO A 185 -18.54 -11.28 -16.24
CA PRO A 185 -19.40 -11.66 -15.13
C PRO A 185 -20.59 -10.69 -15.02
N LEU A 186 -21.77 -11.22 -14.70
CA LEU A 186 -22.90 -10.36 -14.33
C LEU A 186 -22.52 -9.49 -13.12
N GLN A 187 -23.13 -8.31 -13.04
CA GLN A 187 -22.84 -7.23 -12.09
C GLN A 187 -21.47 -6.57 -12.26
N SER A 188 -20.73 -6.88 -13.33
CA SER A 188 -19.49 -6.15 -13.64
C SER A 188 -19.80 -4.70 -14.03
N LEU A 189 -18.93 -3.79 -13.59
CA LEU A 189 -18.99 -2.39 -13.96
C LEU A 189 -18.45 -2.22 -15.38
N LEU A 190 -19.16 -1.51 -16.24
CA LEU A 190 -18.75 -1.21 -17.60
C LEU A 190 -18.73 0.31 -17.83
N TYR A 191 -17.79 0.77 -18.64
CA TYR A 191 -17.84 2.08 -19.27
C TYR A 191 -18.16 1.91 -20.76
N LEU A 192 -19.28 2.50 -21.19
CA LEU A 192 -19.66 2.60 -22.59
C LEU A 192 -19.15 3.93 -23.13
N VAL A 193 -18.46 3.93 -24.27
CA VAL A 193 -17.85 5.14 -24.86
C VAL A 193 -18.24 5.28 -26.32
N HIS A 194 -18.47 6.52 -26.75
CA HIS A 194 -18.91 6.91 -28.09
C HIS A 194 -20.18 6.14 -28.50
N ILE A 195 -21.31 6.57 -27.96
CA ILE A 195 -22.56 5.83 -27.96
C ILE A 195 -23.57 6.50 -28.89
N HIS A 196 -24.05 5.74 -29.87
CA HIS A 196 -25.21 6.14 -30.67
C HIS A 196 -26.48 5.54 -30.08
N ILE A 197 -27.57 6.32 -30.05
CA ILE A 197 -28.86 5.86 -29.55
C ILE A 197 -29.86 5.89 -30.71
N ASP A 198 -30.48 4.74 -30.99
CA ASP A 198 -31.50 4.66 -32.06
C ASP A 198 -32.88 5.09 -31.58
N SER A 199 -33.85 5.14 -32.51
CA SER A 199 -35.23 5.55 -32.22
C SER A 199 -35.98 4.60 -31.28
N ASN A 200 -35.42 3.43 -30.96
CA ASN A 200 -35.99 2.44 -30.04
C ASN A 200 -35.26 2.44 -28.68
N ASP A 201 -34.49 3.51 -28.37
CA ASP A 201 -33.67 3.62 -27.16
C ASP A 201 -32.62 2.50 -27.01
N VAL A 202 -32.14 1.93 -28.12
CA VAL A 202 -31.03 0.97 -28.11
C VAL A 202 -29.70 1.70 -28.22
N TYR A 203 -28.79 1.36 -27.31
CA TYR A 203 -27.47 1.98 -27.18
C TYR A 203 -26.43 1.18 -27.98
N TYR A 204 -25.67 1.84 -28.84
CA TYR A 204 -24.62 1.28 -29.69
C TYR A 204 -23.27 1.92 -29.35
N PRO A 205 -22.55 1.40 -28.34
CA PRO A 205 -21.24 1.89 -27.96
C PRO A 205 -20.18 1.45 -28.98
N SER A 206 -19.24 2.33 -29.29
CA SER A 206 -18.06 1.95 -30.10
C SER A 206 -16.98 1.29 -29.26
N VAL A 207 -16.88 1.62 -27.96
CA VAL A 207 -15.93 1.02 -27.03
C VAL A 207 -16.63 0.60 -25.73
N ILE A 208 -16.29 -0.59 -25.23
CA ILE A 208 -16.74 -1.12 -23.94
C ILE A 208 -15.52 -1.44 -23.08
N VAL A 209 -15.46 -0.89 -21.87
CA VAL A 209 -14.36 -1.09 -20.92
C VAL A 209 -14.88 -1.80 -19.66
N LEU A 210 -14.33 -2.96 -19.32
CA LEU A 210 -14.72 -3.79 -18.17
C LEU A 210 -13.97 -3.39 -16.90
N GLU A 211 -14.64 -3.08 -15.79
CA GLU A 211 -14.00 -2.60 -14.54
C GLU A 211 -13.04 -1.42 -14.79
N PRO A 212 -13.57 -0.26 -15.24
CA PRO A 212 -12.75 0.90 -15.58
C PRO A 212 -12.09 1.55 -14.35
N ASP A 213 -12.54 1.25 -13.13
CA ASP A 213 -11.89 1.72 -11.90
C ASP A 213 -10.59 0.94 -11.61
N TYR A 214 -10.38 -0.24 -12.22
CA TYR A 214 -9.14 -1.00 -12.07
C TYR A 214 -8.09 -0.47 -13.06
N LEU A 215 -7.28 0.50 -12.60
CA LEU A 215 -6.27 1.10 -13.47
C LEU A 215 -5.12 0.12 -13.75
N ILE A 216 -4.75 -0.01 -15.02
CA ILE A 216 -3.57 -0.76 -15.48
C ILE A 216 -2.60 0.22 -16.13
N ASP A 217 -1.30 0.01 -15.90
CA ASP A 217 -0.24 0.80 -16.52
C ASP A 217 -0.27 0.65 -18.05
N VAL A 218 -0.23 1.77 -18.77
CA VAL A 218 -0.21 1.82 -20.23
C VAL A 218 0.92 0.95 -20.82
N SER A 219 2.11 0.99 -20.22
CA SER A 219 3.24 0.17 -20.63
C SER A 219 2.99 -1.33 -20.47
N ALA A 220 2.28 -1.75 -19.41
CA ALA A 220 1.99 -3.16 -19.18
C ALA A 220 1.01 -3.74 -20.21
N ILE A 221 0.02 -2.95 -20.66
CA ILE A 221 -0.87 -3.34 -21.76
C ILE A 221 -0.11 -3.34 -23.09
N ALA A 222 0.70 -2.32 -23.35
CA ALA A 222 1.48 -2.20 -24.57
C ALA A 222 2.42 -3.40 -24.78
N GLU A 223 3.07 -3.88 -23.72
CA GLU A 223 3.95 -5.06 -23.78
C GLU A 223 3.18 -6.38 -24.02
N CYS A 224 1.84 -6.36 -24.01
CA CYS A 224 1.03 -7.50 -24.42
C CYS A 224 0.72 -7.54 -25.93
N ASN A 225 1.12 -6.52 -26.70
CA ASN A 225 1.01 -6.48 -28.17
C ASN A 225 2.39 -6.45 -28.81
N GLN A 226 2.98 -7.62 -28.99
CA GLN A 226 4.31 -7.78 -29.58
C GLN A 226 4.21 -8.02 -31.10
N ASP A 227 5.34 -7.89 -31.80
CA ASP A 227 5.42 -8.14 -33.25
C ASP A 227 4.98 -9.57 -33.64
N PHE A 228 5.09 -10.53 -32.71
CA PHE A 228 4.70 -11.93 -32.91
C PHE A 228 3.27 -12.25 -32.45
N GLY A 229 2.59 -11.33 -31.76
CA GLY A 229 1.21 -11.56 -31.34
C GLY A 229 0.71 -10.66 -30.22
N LEU A 230 -0.63 -10.63 -30.12
CA LEU A 230 -1.38 -9.91 -29.10
C LEU A 230 -1.98 -10.92 -28.11
N SER A 231 -1.51 -10.92 -26.86
CA SER A 231 -1.95 -11.90 -25.87
C SER A 231 -1.99 -11.35 -24.43
N PRO A 232 -3.12 -11.48 -23.71
CA PRO A 232 -3.23 -11.05 -22.31
C PRO A 232 -2.36 -11.92 -21.37
N LEU A 233 -1.85 -13.06 -21.84
CA LEU A 233 -0.99 -13.95 -21.05
C LEU A 233 0.42 -13.38 -20.84
N LEU A 234 0.84 -12.43 -21.69
CA LEU A 234 2.09 -11.69 -21.50
C LEU A 234 2.04 -10.84 -20.22
N PHE A 235 0.86 -10.31 -19.87
CA PHE A 235 0.64 -9.62 -18.60
C PHE A 235 0.88 -10.57 -17.41
N LEU A 236 0.30 -11.77 -17.46
CA LEU A 236 0.49 -12.81 -16.43
C LEU A 236 1.97 -13.18 -16.25
N LYS A 237 2.68 -13.39 -17.37
CA LYS A 237 4.12 -13.68 -17.37
C LYS A 237 4.92 -12.54 -16.72
N SER A 238 4.62 -11.29 -17.09
CA SER A 238 5.37 -10.11 -16.64
C SER A 238 5.39 -9.95 -15.10
N LYS A 239 4.33 -10.40 -14.41
CA LYS A 239 4.26 -10.38 -12.94
C LYS A 239 5.28 -11.28 -12.25
N MET A 240 5.76 -12.32 -12.94
CA MET A 240 6.73 -13.30 -12.41
C MET A 240 8.14 -13.10 -12.95
N ASP A 241 8.31 -12.34 -14.04
CA ASP A 241 9.62 -12.06 -14.61
C ASP A 241 10.49 -11.28 -13.62
N ALA A 242 11.74 -11.73 -13.45
CA ALA A 242 12.77 -10.95 -12.78
C ALA A 242 13.08 -9.70 -13.63
N ILE A 243 13.38 -8.57 -12.98
CA ILE A 243 13.85 -7.37 -13.68
C ILE A 243 15.25 -7.72 -14.24
N PRO A 244 15.44 -7.80 -15.56
CA PRO A 244 16.71 -8.22 -16.11
C PRO A 244 17.71 -7.06 -16.02
N ASN A 245 18.97 -7.35 -15.73
CA ASN A 245 20.05 -6.36 -15.81
C ASN A 245 20.83 -6.57 -17.12
N THR A 246 20.51 -5.76 -18.14
CA THR A 246 21.06 -5.89 -19.51
C THR A 246 21.64 -4.57 -19.99
N LYS A 247 22.55 -4.64 -20.97
CA LYS A 247 23.11 -3.42 -21.59
C LYS A 247 22.03 -2.54 -22.19
N HIS A 248 20.96 -3.13 -22.74
CA HIS A 248 19.88 -2.40 -23.38
C HIS A 248 19.04 -1.59 -22.39
N LEU A 249 18.80 -2.12 -21.19
CA LEU A 249 18.12 -1.37 -20.12
C LEU A 249 19.00 -0.26 -19.56
N LEU A 250 20.30 -0.52 -19.37
CA LEU A 250 21.26 0.53 -18.99
C LEU A 250 21.32 1.66 -20.02
N ILE A 251 21.33 1.34 -21.32
CA ILE A 251 21.26 2.33 -22.40
C ILE A 251 19.93 3.10 -22.34
N GLY A 252 18.81 2.43 -22.06
CA GLY A 252 17.50 3.09 -21.87
C GLY A 252 17.51 4.08 -20.70
N ASN A 253 18.02 3.68 -19.54
CA ASN A 253 18.17 4.55 -18.37
C ASN A 253 19.10 5.73 -18.67
N PHE A 254 20.20 5.49 -19.40
CA PHE A 254 21.10 6.55 -19.85
C PHE A 254 20.39 7.51 -20.82
N ALA A 255 19.63 7.00 -21.79
CA ALA A 255 18.89 7.81 -22.75
C ALA A 255 17.86 8.72 -22.06
N ASN A 256 17.13 8.22 -21.06
CA ASN A 256 16.24 9.03 -20.24
C ASN A 256 17.01 10.12 -19.47
N LEU A 257 18.13 9.78 -18.83
CA LEU A 257 18.99 10.76 -18.16
C LEU A 257 19.49 11.85 -19.12
N VAL A 258 19.86 11.49 -20.36
CA VAL A 258 20.24 12.47 -21.39
C VAL A 258 19.06 13.38 -21.72
N MET A 259 17.87 12.83 -21.97
CA MET A 259 16.69 13.64 -22.26
C MET A 259 16.41 14.62 -21.13
N ASP A 260 16.42 14.15 -19.88
CA ASP A 260 16.20 14.97 -18.70
C ASP A 260 17.23 16.09 -18.61
N GLU A 261 18.51 15.79 -18.71
CA GLU A 261 19.58 16.77 -18.50
C GLU A 261 19.70 17.76 -19.65
N VAL A 262 19.47 17.34 -20.90
CA VAL A 262 19.50 18.24 -22.06
C VAL A 262 18.29 19.17 -22.06
N VAL A 263 17.08 18.66 -21.76
CA VAL A 263 15.90 19.51 -21.60
C VAL A 263 16.07 20.45 -20.40
N ASN A 264 16.63 19.96 -19.29
CA ASN A 264 16.76 20.77 -18.09
C ASN A 264 17.80 21.89 -18.19
N ASN A 265 18.82 21.70 -19.04
CA ASN A 265 19.89 22.68 -19.26
C ASN A 265 19.82 23.30 -20.66
N PHE A 266 18.64 23.36 -21.28
CA PHE A 266 18.47 23.79 -22.68
C PHE A 266 19.13 25.15 -23.00
N TYR A 267 19.04 26.11 -22.08
CA TYR A 267 19.62 27.47 -22.24
C TYR A 267 20.99 27.66 -21.58
N ASN A 268 21.45 26.74 -20.75
CA ASN A 268 22.72 26.84 -19.99
C ASN A 268 23.80 25.97 -20.66
N GLN A 269 25.08 26.23 -20.35
CA GLN A 269 26.26 25.57 -20.96
C GLN A 269 26.04 24.11 -21.35
N GLY A 270 26.49 23.74 -22.56
CA GLY A 270 26.22 22.44 -23.17
C GLY A 270 26.55 21.26 -22.26
N VAL A 271 25.56 20.40 -22.06
CA VAL A 271 25.69 19.16 -21.29
C VAL A 271 26.82 18.31 -21.89
N ASN A 272 27.73 17.82 -21.06
CA ASN A 272 28.89 17.04 -21.50
C ASN A 272 28.65 15.52 -21.31
N PHE A 273 29.02 14.72 -22.31
CA PHE A 273 28.86 13.27 -22.28
C PHE A 273 29.59 12.60 -21.11
N ASP A 274 30.85 12.92 -20.88
CA ASP A 274 31.67 12.25 -19.86
C ASP A 274 31.11 12.48 -18.46
N SER A 275 30.65 13.71 -18.18
CA SER A 275 29.97 14.05 -16.92
C SER A 275 28.66 13.28 -16.75
N LEU A 276 27.84 13.17 -17.79
CA LEU A 276 26.59 12.41 -17.73
C LEU A 276 26.82 10.91 -17.58
N PHE A 277 27.80 10.37 -18.30
CA PHE A 277 28.13 8.94 -18.24
C PHE A 277 28.63 8.56 -16.84
N GLN A 278 29.41 9.44 -16.20
CA GLN A 278 29.80 9.29 -14.81
C GLN A 278 28.58 9.36 -13.87
N LYS A 279 27.71 10.37 -14.03
CA LYS A 279 26.46 10.50 -13.24
C LYS A 279 25.57 9.27 -13.35
N HIS A 280 25.48 8.69 -14.55
CA HIS A 280 24.74 7.45 -14.79
C HIS A 280 25.35 6.25 -14.06
N PHE A 281 26.68 6.16 -14.00
CA PHE A 281 27.35 5.13 -13.19
C PHE A 281 27.06 5.28 -11.70
N GLU A 282 27.08 6.51 -11.20
CA GLU A 282 26.81 6.83 -9.79
C GLU A 282 25.35 6.57 -9.39
N ASN A 283 24.40 6.76 -10.32
CA ASN A 283 22.98 6.48 -10.09
C ASN A 283 22.63 4.98 -10.13
N TYR A 284 23.35 4.18 -10.92
CA TYR A 284 23.07 2.74 -11.12
C TYR A 284 24.31 1.85 -10.91
N PRO A 285 25.00 1.97 -9.76
CA PRO A 285 26.33 1.39 -9.58
C PRO A 285 26.32 -0.15 -9.63
N PHE A 286 25.25 -0.79 -9.17
CA PHE A 286 25.12 -2.25 -9.21
C PHE A 286 24.76 -2.74 -10.60
N GLU A 287 23.84 -2.06 -11.28
CA GLU A 287 23.41 -2.44 -12.60
C GLU A 287 24.62 -2.43 -13.55
N HIS A 288 25.44 -1.37 -13.49
CA HIS A 288 26.72 -1.31 -14.19
C HIS A 288 27.72 -2.39 -13.78
N LEU A 289 27.74 -2.75 -12.50
CA LEU A 289 28.68 -3.75 -12.00
C LEU A 289 28.33 -5.15 -12.49
N PHE A 290 27.05 -5.53 -12.46
CA PHE A 290 26.58 -6.91 -12.68
C PHE A 290 25.99 -7.18 -14.06
N CYS A 291 25.80 -6.15 -14.88
CA CYS A 291 25.38 -6.34 -16.25
C CYS A 291 26.40 -7.20 -17.00
N ARG A 292 26.03 -8.46 -17.26
CA ARG A 292 26.87 -9.47 -17.91
C ARG A 292 27.32 -9.02 -19.30
N ASP A 293 26.45 -8.27 -19.96
CA ASP A 293 26.65 -7.76 -21.31
C ASP A 293 27.80 -6.75 -21.42
N ILE A 294 28.30 -6.18 -20.30
CA ILE A 294 29.35 -5.15 -20.29
C ILE A 294 30.52 -5.50 -19.36
N GLN A 295 30.73 -6.78 -19.04
CA GLN A 295 31.80 -7.21 -18.14
C GLN A 295 33.20 -7.17 -18.78
N SER A 296 33.31 -7.47 -20.08
CA SER A 296 34.58 -7.38 -20.79
C SER A 296 34.90 -5.93 -21.16
N VAL A 297 36.19 -5.62 -21.28
CA VAL A 297 36.64 -4.28 -21.70
C VAL A 297 36.09 -3.91 -23.08
N GLU A 298 36.03 -4.87 -24.00
CA GLU A 298 35.49 -4.70 -25.35
C GLU A 298 34.00 -4.36 -25.32
N HIS A 299 33.16 -5.18 -24.66
CA HIS A 299 31.73 -4.92 -24.60
C HIS A 299 31.40 -3.64 -23.80
N PHE A 300 32.21 -3.28 -22.79
CA PHE A 300 32.04 -2.02 -22.08
C PHE A 300 32.32 -0.82 -22.99
N ARG A 301 33.34 -0.90 -23.87
CA ARG A 301 33.58 0.13 -24.89
C ARG A 301 32.43 0.22 -25.88
N GLU A 302 31.92 -0.89 -26.38
CA GLU A 302 30.72 -0.90 -27.25
C GLU A 302 29.52 -0.25 -26.56
N TYR A 303 29.32 -0.54 -25.27
CA TYR A 303 28.27 0.08 -24.46
C TYR A 303 28.48 1.59 -24.31
N GLN A 304 29.70 2.05 -24.05
CA GLN A 304 30.03 3.47 -23.95
C GLN A 304 29.84 4.18 -25.29
N GLU A 305 30.25 3.58 -26.40
CA GLU A 305 30.05 4.09 -27.77
C GLU A 305 28.56 4.20 -28.10
N ALA A 306 27.77 3.18 -27.72
CA ALA A 306 26.32 3.23 -27.87
C ALA A 306 25.71 4.37 -27.05
N CYS A 307 26.11 4.53 -25.78
CA CYS A 307 25.67 5.65 -24.95
C CYS A 307 26.03 7.00 -25.59
N GLN A 308 27.25 7.14 -26.12
CA GLN A 308 27.69 8.37 -26.78
C GLN A 308 26.87 8.67 -28.04
N MET A 309 26.50 7.63 -28.81
CA MET A 309 25.59 7.76 -29.95
C MET A 309 24.21 8.24 -29.50
N HIS A 310 23.60 7.62 -28.50
CA HIS A 310 22.31 8.05 -27.96
C HIS A 310 22.36 9.49 -27.44
N PHE A 311 23.44 9.85 -26.75
CA PHE A 311 23.69 11.22 -26.29
C PHE A 311 23.65 12.22 -27.45
N ARG A 312 24.38 11.96 -28.54
CA ARG A 312 24.42 12.85 -29.71
C ARG A 312 23.06 12.96 -30.39
N HIS A 313 22.37 11.83 -30.61
CA HIS A 313 21.09 11.83 -31.30
C HIS A 313 19.99 12.52 -30.49
N ILE A 314 19.88 12.25 -29.19
CA ILE A 314 18.89 12.91 -28.33
C ILE A 314 19.20 14.41 -28.24
N SER A 315 20.46 14.78 -28.04
CA SER A 315 20.86 16.20 -27.99
C SER A 315 20.48 16.94 -29.27
N LYS A 316 20.75 16.32 -30.44
CA LYS A 316 20.37 16.86 -31.75
C LYS A 316 18.85 17.06 -31.84
N VAL A 317 18.07 16.04 -31.51
CA VAL A 317 16.59 16.12 -31.60
C VAL A 317 16.04 17.22 -30.70
N VAL A 318 16.54 17.32 -29.46
CA VAL A 318 16.10 18.35 -28.51
C VAL A 318 16.48 19.76 -29.00
N GLN A 319 17.71 19.94 -29.48
CA GLN A 319 18.24 21.26 -29.85
C GLN A 319 17.79 21.74 -31.24
N GLU A 320 17.67 20.84 -32.20
CA GLU A 320 17.41 21.18 -33.61
C GLU A 320 15.95 20.89 -34.03
N ASP A 321 15.37 19.76 -33.58
CA ASP A 321 14.09 19.27 -34.13
C ASP A 321 12.87 19.71 -33.32
N PHE A 322 12.97 19.88 -31.99
CA PHE A 322 11.81 20.18 -31.13
C PHE A 322 10.99 21.39 -31.61
N THR A 323 11.66 22.47 -32.02
CA THR A 323 11.00 23.67 -32.54
C THR A 323 10.17 23.37 -33.80
N TYR A 324 10.70 22.53 -34.70
CA TYR A 324 10.02 22.11 -35.93
C TYR A 324 8.75 21.30 -35.63
N TYR A 325 8.81 20.42 -34.63
CA TYR A 325 7.67 19.59 -34.20
C TYR A 325 6.68 20.31 -33.27
N GLY A 326 6.87 21.61 -33.03
CA GLY A 326 5.91 22.45 -32.30
C GLY A 326 6.22 22.64 -30.82
N LEU A 327 7.32 22.11 -30.31
CA LEU A 327 7.81 22.34 -28.95
C LEU A 327 8.66 23.61 -28.95
N ARG A 328 7.99 24.77 -28.92
CA ARG A 328 8.63 26.09 -29.08
C ARG A 328 9.11 26.72 -27.78
N ASP A 329 8.49 26.35 -26.67
CA ASP A 329 8.75 26.92 -25.35
C ASP A 329 9.08 25.81 -24.34
N ILE A 330 10.35 25.73 -23.96
CA ILE A 330 10.84 24.67 -23.06
C ILE A 330 10.20 24.78 -21.67
N ASP A 331 9.74 25.97 -21.25
CA ASP A 331 9.12 26.20 -19.93
C ASP A 331 7.74 25.53 -19.82
N ASN A 332 7.17 25.08 -20.94
CA ASN A 332 5.93 24.31 -20.98
C ASN A 332 6.16 22.80 -21.18
N ILE A 333 7.41 22.35 -21.20
CA ILE A 333 7.76 20.93 -21.27
C ILE A 333 7.77 20.32 -19.87
N ALA A 334 6.96 19.30 -19.69
CA ALA A 334 6.95 18.44 -18.52
C ALA A 334 7.71 17.15 -18.81
N LEU A 335 8.66 16.82 -17.94
CA LEU A 335 9.35 15.53 -17.94
C LEU A 335 8.64 14.59 -16.97
N GLU A 336 8.46 13.34 -17.39
CA GLU A 336 7.83 12.30 -16.58
C GLU A 336 6.43 12.61 -15.99
N PRO A 337 5.53 13.32 -16.70
CA PRO A 337 4.21 13.65 -16.18
C PRO A 337 3.32 12.40 -16.04
N SER A 338 2.55 12.34 -14.96
CA SER A 338 1.68 11.21 -14.63
C SER A 338 0.21 11.58 -14.77
N PHE A 339 -0.59 10.63 -15.25
CA PHE A 339 -2.04 10.79 -15.46
C PHE A 339 -2.80 9.55 -15.00
N LEU A 340 -4.06 9.76 -14.59
CA LEU A 340 -5.02 8.72 -14.23
C LEU A 340 -6.25 8.88 -15.13
N ASN A 341 -6.80 7.77 -15.63
CA ASN A 341 -7.98 7.76 -16.48
C ASN A 341 -8.95 6.63 -16.05
N ASN A 342 -10.07 7.01 -15.45
CA ASN A 342 -11.09 6.08 -14.93
C ASN A 342 -12.21 5.75 -15.95
N VAL A 343 -12.02 6.11 -17.22
CA VAL A 343 -12.93 5.75 -18.33
C VAL A 343 -12.42 4.52 -19.05
N PHE A 344 -11.15 4.55 -19.46
CA PHE A 344 -10.45 3.46 -20.12
C PHE A 344 -9.72 2.54 -19.12
N GLY A 345 -9.72 2.89 -17.84
CA GLY A 345 -9.04 2.14 -16.78
C GLY A 345 -7.54 2.09 -16.98
N LEU A 346 -6.96 3.25 -17.26
CA LEU A 346 -5.55 3.44 -17.59
C LEU A 346 -4.88 4.35 -16.57
N GLN A 347 -3.63 4.06 -16.27
CA GLN A 347 -2.72 5.00 -15.63
C GLN A 347 -1.39 4.94 -16.37
N GLY A 348 -0.59 6.00 -16.27
CA GLY A 348 0.65 6.03 -16.99
C GLY A 348 1.46 7.27 -16.74
N ARG A 349 2.72 7.19 -17.17
CA ARG A 349 3.69 8.25 -17.10
C ARG A 349 4.30 8.40 -18.47
N LEU A 350 4.23 9.60 -19.05
CA LEU A 350 4.86 9.91 -20.33
C LEU A 350 6.34 10.22 -20.09
N ASP A 351 7.20 10.05 -21.08
CA ASP A 351 8.57 10.55 -20.95
C ASP A 351 8.61 12.09 -21.05
N LEU A 352 7.90 12.65 -22.04
CA LEU A 352 7.81 14.09 -22.26
C LEU A 352 6.43 14.52 -22.72
N PHE A 353 5.93 15.61 -22.14
CA PHE A 353 4.66 16.26 -22.51
C PHE A 353 4.84 17.76 -22.65
N TYR A 354 4.44 18.31 -23.78
CA TYR A 354 4.38 19.75 -24.00
C TYR A 354 2.92 20.22 -23.96
N ASP A 355 2.64 21.12 -23.03
CA ASP A 355 1.32 21.71 -22.82
C ASP A 355 1.28 23.13 -23.41
N ASN A 356 0.71 23.30 -24.62
CA ASN A 356 0.70 24.61 -25.28
C ASN A 356 -0.26 25.58 -24.56
N PRO A 357 0.22 26.72 -24.02
CA PRO A 357 -0.62 27.68 -23.29
C PRO A 357 -1.50 28.55 -24.20
N ASN A 358 -1.35 28.50 -25.53
CA ASN A 358 -2.18 29.28 -26.46
C ASN A 358 -3.62 28.73 -26.55
N ASN A 359 -4.60 29.57 -26.94
CA ASN A 359 -6.06 29.32 -26.96
C ASN A 359 -6.53 28.04 -27.69
N ASP A 360 -5.66 27.30 -28.39
CA ASP A 360 -6.00 26.06 -29.12
C ASP A 360 -5.80 24.77 -28.28
N ARG A 361 -5.23 24.85 -27.06
CA ARG A 361 -4.97 23.71 -26.15
C ARG A 361 -4.31 22.49 -26.83
N SER A 362 -3.46 22.71 -27.82
CA SER A 362 -2.77 21.63 -28.53
C SER A 362 -1.67 21.02 -27.64
N ALA A 363 -1.65 19.71 -27.43
CA ALA A 363 -0.61 19.03 -26.67
C ALA A 363 0.32 18.21 -27.58
N VAL A 364 1.59 18.07 -27.17
CA VAL A 364 2.53 17.15 -27.82
C VAL A 364 3.04 16.12 -26.81
N ILE A 365 2.98 14.84 -27.19
CA ILE A 365 3.53 13.72 -26.43
C ILE A 365 4.78 13.22 -27.15
N ILE A 366 5.86 12.99 -26.41
CA ILE A 366 7.03 12.26 -26.91
C ILE A 366 7.32 11.08 -25.96
N GLU A 367 7.39 9.88 -26.52
CA GLU A 367 7.83 8.66 -25.83
C GLU A 367 9.20 8.23 -26.39
N LEU A 368 10.19 8.04 -25.51
CA LEU A 368 11.56 7.71 -25.85
C LEU A 368 11.75 6.18 -25.93
N LYS A 369 12.31 5.71 -27.04
CA LYS A 369 12.73 4.31 -27.22
C LYS A 369 14.21 4.24 -27.60
N SER A 370 14.99 3.56 -26.77
CA SER A 370 16.41 3.29 -27.02
C SER A 370 16.65 2.01 -27.82
N GLY A 371 15.63 1.16 -27.96
CA GLY A 371 15.67 -0.11 -28.68
C GLY A 371 15.69 0.02 -30.21
N SER A 372 15.59 -1.12 -30.89
CA SER A 372 15.42 -1.15 -32.35
C SER A 372 14.04 -0.65 -32.80
N THR A 373 13.99 -0.18 -34.04
CA THR A 373 12.77 0.15 -34.79
C THR A 373 12.06 -1.12 -35.27
N ALA A 374 10.85 -0.96 -35.82
CA ALA A 374 10.13 -2.06 -36.46
C ALA A 374 10.94 -2.61 -37.63
N TYR A 375 10.90 -3.93 -37.82
CA TYR A 375 11.62 -4.61 -38.90
C TYR A 375 10.64 -5.14 -39.97
N PRO A 376 10.95 -4.94 -41.28
CA PRO A 376 12.01 -4.10 -41.83
C PRO A 376 11.74 -2.60 -41.56
N ASP A 377 12.79 -1.80 -41.37
CA ASP A 377 12.65 -0.36 -41.09
C ASP A 377 12.50 0.43 -42.39
N TYR A 378 11.33 1.03 -42.60
CA TYR A 378 11.03 1.89 -43.76
C TYR A 378 11.25 3.38 -43.46
N GLY A 379 11.81 3.71 -42.29
CA GLY A 379 12.07 5.07 -41.84
C GLY A 379 10.88 5.75 -41.15
N THR A 380 9.66 5.25 -41.33
CA THR A 380 8.43 5.82 -40.75
C THR A 380 7.66 4.84 -39.86
N ASN A 381 7.90 3.54 -39.98
CA ASN A 381 7.16 2.52 -39.25
C ASN A 381 7.49 2.49 -37.75
N ILE A 382 6.52 2.08 -36.93
CA ILE A 382 6.58 2.00 -35.48
C ILE A 382 6.28 0.55 -35.07
N LYS A 383 6.95 0.02 -34.04
CA LYS A 383 6.64 -1.31 -33.50
C LYS A 383 5.23 -1.38 -32.92
N ASP A 384 4.63 -2.56 -32.95
CA ASP A 384 3.25 -2.75 -32.48
C ASP A 384 3.06 -2.35 -31.00
N ASN A 385 3.99 -2.72 -30.11
CA ASN A 385 3.94 -2.34 -28.70
C ASN A 385 4.08 -0.82 -28.52
N HIS A 386 5.04 -0.19 -29.20
CA HIS A 386 5.25 1.26 -29.13
C HIS A 386 4.04 2.05 -29.66
N ASN A 387 3.42 1.57 -30.75
CA ASN A 387 2.21 2.16 -31.32
C ASN A 387 1.02 2.03 -30.37
N THR A 388 0.84 0.84 -29.79
CA THR A 388 -0.17 0.58 -28.75
C THR A 388 -0.02 1.54 -27.57
N GLN A 389 1.22 1.74 -27.10
CA GLN A 389 1.52 2.66 -26.01
C GLN A 389 1.12 4.10 -26.35
N LEU A 390 1.45 4.56 -27.56
CA LEU A 390 1.08 5.90 -28.03
C LEU A 390 -0.44 6.10 -28.08
N PHE A 391 -1.18 5.12 -28.59
CA PHE A 391 -2.64 5.20 -28.69
C PHE A 391 -3.30 5.19 -27.31
N LEU A 392 -2.80 4.36 -26.39
CA LEU A 392 -3.25 4.36 -25.00
C LEU A 392 -3.00 5.71 -24.32
N TYR A 393 -1.87 6.38 -24.62
CA TYR A 393 -1.63 7.73 -24.11
C TYR A 393 -2.61 8.75 -24.65
N TYR A 394 -2.96 8.71 -25.95
CA TYR A 394 -4.01 9.56 -26.50
C TYR A 394 -5.33 9.41 -25.73
N LEU A 395 -5.75 8.17 -25.46
CA LEU A 395 -6.95 7.89 -24.66
C LEU A 395 -6.82 8.44 -23.23
N MET A 396 -5.69 8.19 -22.57
CA MET A 396 -5.43 8.59 -21.19
C MET A 396 -5.47 10.12 -21.00
N ILE A 397 -4.79 10.88 -21.85
CA ILE A 397 -4.67 12.34 -21.68
C ILE A 397 -5.88 13.12 -22.20
N SER A 398 -6.66 12.55 -23.12
CA SER A 398 -7.81 13.22 -23.74
C SER A 398 -8.79 13.76 -22.70
N GLU A 399 -9.03 12.98 -21.64
CA GLU A 399 -9.91 13.36 -20.54
C GLU A 399 -9.39 14.55 -19.74
N SER A 400 -8.09 14.56 -19.40
CA SER A 400 -7.50 15.68 -18.65
C SER A 400 -7.46 16.98 -19.45
N LEU A 401 -7.45 16.88 -20.79
CA LEU A 401 -7.51 18.04 -21.69
C LEU A 401 -8.95 18.44 -22.07
N GLY A 402 -9.96 17.65 -21.67
CA GLY A 402 -11.35 17.88 -22.05
C GLY A 402 -11.65 17.64 -23.53
N ILE A 403 -10.88 16.77 -24.19
CA ILE A 403 -11.03 16.43 -25.60
C ILE A 403 -12.03 15.28 -25.75
N SER A 404 -13.07 15.49 -26.56
CA SER A 404 -14.04 14.43 -26.89
C SER A 404 -13.40 13.31 -27.71
N PHE A 405 -13.91 12.09 -27.58
CA PHE A 405 -13.52 10.89 -28.30
C PHE A 405 -13.49 11.09 -29.82
N LYS A 406 -14.50 11.78 -30.38
CA LYS A 406 -14.55 12.13 -31.81
C LYS A 406 -13.37 12.98 -32.26
N ASN A 407 -12.81 13.77 -31.34
CA ASN A 407 -11.70 14.67 -31.59
C ASN A 407 -10.33 14.08 -31.24
N ILE A 408 -10.26 12.90 -30.60
CA ILE A 408 -8.97 12.26 -30.27
C ILE A 408 -8.15 11.97 -31.53
N ALA A 409 -8.82 11.60 -32.63
CA ALA A 409 -8.17 11.38 -33.92
C ALA A 409 -7.74 12.66 -34.64
N ASN A 410 -8.21 13.83 -34.19
CA ASN A 410 -7.84 15.09 -34.78
C ASN A 410 -6.52 15.59 -34.19
N GLN A 411 -5.46 15.51 -34.99
CA GLN A 411 -4.10 15.94 -34.67
C GLN A 411 -3.93 17.45 -34.41
N GLN A 412 -4.99 18.24 -34.53
CA GLN A 412 -5.00 19.63 -34.05
C GLN A 412 -4.87 19.71 -32.53
N TYR A 413 -5.46 18.75 -31.80
CA TYR A 413 -5.53 18.79 -30.34
C TYR A 413 -4.38 18.02 -29.68
N ILE A 414 -4.03 16.84 -30.18
CA ILE A 414 -2.93 16.04 -29.62
C ILE A 414 -2.08 15.51 -30.77
N LYS A 415 -0.75 15.72 -30.66
CA LYS A 415 0.24 15.09 -31.53
C LYS A 415 1.14 14.19 -30.70
N GLY A 416 1.34 12.96 -31.15
CA GLY A 416 2.19 12.00 -30.46
C GLY A 416 3.33 11.52 -31.33
N TYR A 417 4.52 11.44 -30.74
CA TYR A 417 5.72 10.96 -31.41
C TYR A 417 6.43 9.90 -30.57
N ILE A 418 6.94 8.87 -31.23
CA ILE A 418 7.93 7.96 -30.68
C ILE A 418 9.31 8.45 -31.12
N LEU A 419 10.17 8.77 -30.15
CA LEU A 419 11.56 9.13 -30.38
C LEU A 419 12.44 7.87 -30.33
N TYR A 420 12.85 7.38 -31.49
CA TYR A 420 13.87 6.35 -31.59
C TYR A 420 15.27 6.98 -31.53
N SER A 421 15.95 6.86 -30.40
CA SER A 421 17.27 7.47 -30.23
C SER A 421 18.41 6.67 -30.90
N LYS A 422 18.15 5.43 -31.30
CA LYS A 422 19.15 4.57 -31.94
C LYS A 422 19.44 4.92 -33.41
N VAL A 423 18.49 5.53 -34.12
CA VAL A 423 18.62 5.88 -35.53
C VAL A 423 19.25 7.27 -35.69
N SER A 424 19.87 7.56 -36.85
CA SER A 424 20.54 8.85 -37.11
C SER A 424 19.67 9.87 -37.84
N SER A 425 18.54 9.45 -38.40
CA SER A 425 17.56 10.27 -39.11
C SER A 425 16.15 9.74 -38.89
N ASN A 426 15.13 10.60 -39.09
CA ASN A 426 13.71 10.28 -38.85
C ASN A 426 13.48 9.67 -37.45
N ASN A 427 14.11 10.30 -36.46
CA ASN A 427 14.08 9.88 -35.06
C ASN A 427 12.69 9.95 -34.46
N LEU A 428 11.94 11.01 -34.75
CA LEU A 428 10.56 11.20 -34.32
C LEU A 428 9.59 10.60 -35.35
N ARG A 429 8.84 9.58 -34.93
CA ARG A 429 7.84 8.90 -35.78
C ARG A 429 6.47 9.03 -35.14
N SER A 430 5.43 9.24 -35.95
CA SER A 430 4.05 9.37 -35.48
C SER A 430 3.15 8.41 -36.23
N ASP A 431 1.99 8.12 -35.63
CA ASP A 431 0.93 7.36 -36.29
C ASP A 431 -0.45 7.92 -35.89
N HIS A 432 -1.46 7.58 -36.69
CA HIS A 432 -2.82 8.08 -36.55
C HIS A 432 -3.68 7.03 -35.84
N ILE A 433 -4.36 7.47 -34.79
CA ILE A 433 -5.33 6.63 -34.09
C ILE A 433 -6.49 6.28 -35.03
N ASN A 434 -6.91 5.03 -35.02
CA ASN A 434 -8.09 4.56 -35.73
C ASN A 434 -8.98 3.75 -34.77
N LEU A 435 -10.28 3.68 -35.07
CA LEU A 435 -11.25 3.08 -34.16
C LEU A 435 -11.03 1.58 -33.96
N GLU A 436 -10.72 0.85 -35.03
CA GLU A 436 -10.47 -0.60 -34.98
C GLU A 436 -9.33 -0.95 -34.02
N ARG A 437 -8.20 -0.23 -34.09
CA ARG A 437 -7.07 -0.40 -33.18
C ARG A 437 -7.41 -0.03 -31.76
N VAL A 438 -8.18 1.03 -31.53
CA VAL A 438 -8.67 1.38 -30.19
C VAL A 438 -9.52 0.24 -29.62
N GLN A 439 -10.40 -0.35 -30.43
CA GLN A 439 -11.23 -1.48 -30.02
C GLN A 439 -10.39 -2.72 -29.71
N GLU A 440 -9.42 -3.08 -30.55
CA GLU A 440 -8.48 -4.19 -30.31
C GLU A 440 -7.71 -4.02 -28.98
N ILE A 441 -7.21 -2.81 -28.72
CA ILE A 441 -6.44 -2.51 -27.50
C ILE A 441 -7.34 -2.56 -26.26
N CYS A 442 -8.56 -2.02 -26.34
CA CYS A 442 -9.53 -2.08 -25.25
C CYS A 442 -9.97 -3.53 -24.98
N GLU A 443 -10.13 -4.35 -26.03
CA GLU A 443 -10.42 -5.77 -25.90
C GLU A 443 -9.26 -6.53 -25.23
N LEU A 444 -8.01 -6.28 -25.62
CA LEU A 444 -6.84 -6.82 -24.95
C LEU A 444 -6.87 -6.49 -23.44
N ARG A 445 -7.14 -5.23 -23.10
CA ARG A 445 -7.24 -4.75 -21.72
C ARG A 445 -8.39 -5.44 -20.96
N ASN A 446 -9.54 -5.64 -21.59
CA ASN A 446 -10.66 -6.39 -21.00
C ASN A 446 -10.30 -7.86 -20.74
N ARG A 447 -9.60 -8.51 -21.67
CA ARG A 447 -9.13 -9.90 -21.50
C ARG A 447 -8.09 -10.04 -20.38
N ILE A 448 -7.24 -9.03 -20.17
CA ILE A 448 -6.34 -8.99 -19.00
C ILE A 448 -7.16 -8.98 -17.70
N ILE A 449 -8.18 -8.11 -17.60
CA ILE A 449 -9.05 -8.05 -16.41
C ILE A 449 -9.82 -9.36 -16.20
N LEU A 450 -10.26 -10.03 -17.26
CA LEU A 450 -10.92 -11.34 -17.14
C LEU A 450 -9.99 -12.40 -16.54
N ASN A 451 -8.73 -12.47 -17.00
CA ASN A 451 -7.73 -13.38 -16.42
C ASN A 451 -7.50 -13.06 -14.94
N GLU A 452 -7.38 -11.78 -14.58
CA GLU A 452 -7.23 -11.35 -13.18
C GLU A 452 -8.43 -11.76 -12.33
N LYS A 453 -9.67 -11.56 -12.81
CA LYS A 453 -10.89 -12.01 -12.11
C LYS A 453 -10.93 -13.53 -11.94
N MET A 454 -10.51 -14.30 -12.95
CA MET A 454 -10.42 -15.76 -12.86
C MET A 454 -9.42 -16.19 -11.78
N ILE A 455 -8.27 -15.52 -11.70
CA ILE A 455 -7.26 -15.78 -10.67
C ILE A 455 -7.78 -15.42 -9.28
N GLN A 456 -8.41 -14.25 -9.14
CA GLN A 456 -8.95 -13.77 -7.87
C GLN A 456 -10.01 -14.72 -7.28
N SER A 457 -10.73 -15.48 -8.12
CA SER A 457 -11.72 -16.46 -7.68
C SER A 457 -11.16 -17.52 -6.70
N GLY A 458 -9.84 -17.78 -6.76
CA GLY A 458 -9.16 -18.77 -5.91
C GLY A 458 -9.50 -20.23 -6.25
N ASP A 459 -10.28 -20.50 -7.28
CA ASP A 459 -10.54 -21.84 -7.78
C ASP A 459 -9.26 -22.37 -8.47
N LEU A 460 -8.59 -23.31 -7.81
CA LEU A 460 -7.31 -23.85 -8.28
C LEU A 460 -7.38 -24.43 -9.70
N ASN A 461 -8.52 -24.96 -10.14
CA ASN A 461 -8.68 -25.48 -11.50
C ASN A 461 -8.74 -24.34 -12.52
N LYS A 462 -9.49 -23.28 -12.21
CA LYS A 462 -9.55 -22.08 -13.07
C LYS A 462 -8.21 -21.38 -13.12
N VAL A 463 -7.54 -21.20 -11.98
CA VAL A 463 -6.20 -20.61 -11.91
C VAL A 463 -5.24 -21.45 -12.74
N SER A 464 -5.20 -22.77 -12.52
CA SER A 464 -4.34 -23.67 -13.31
C SER A 464 -4.64 -23.59 -14.82
N ALA A 465 -5.90 -23.46 -15.23
CA ALA A 465 -6.27 -23.31 -16.63
C ALA A 465 -5.70 -22.03 -17.27
N VAL A 466 -5.72 -20.89 -16.56
CA VAL A 466 -5.11 -19.64 -17.04
C VAL A 466 -3.59 -19.83 -17.22
N PHE A 467 -2.91 -20.45 -16.25
CA PHE A 467 -1.47 -20.74 -16.36
C PHE A 467 -1.16 -21.70 -17.51
N ARG A 468 -1.98 -22.74 -17.74
CA ARG A 468 -1.79 -23.68 -18.88
C ARG A 468 -1.88 -22.99 -20.23
N GLY A 469 -2.61 -21.88 -20.32
CA GLY A 469 -2.62 -21.01 -21.49
C GLY A 469 -1.26 -20.39 -21.80
N LEU A 470 -0.34 -20.28 -20.84
CA LEU A 470 0.99 -19.67 -21.00
C LEU A 470 1.92 -20.60 -21.82
N ASN A 471 1.65 -20.70 -23.11
CA ASN A 471 2.34 -21.51 -24.09
C ASN A 471 2.48 -20.73 -25.41
N VAL A 472 3.38 -21.19 -26.30
CA VAL A 472 3.69 -20.48 -27.55
C VAL A 472 2.50 -20.41 -28.49
N GLU A 473 1.65 -21.44 -28.55
CA GLU A 473 0.47 -21.47 -29.43
C GLU A 473 -0.55 -20.38 -29.07
N SER A 474 -0.67 -20.07 -27.78
CA SER A 474 -1.61 -19.05 -27.28
C SER A 474 -1.05 -17.63 -27.31
N ILE A 475 0.27 -17.48 -27.49
CA ILE A 475 0.99 -16.19 -27.44
C ILE A 475 1.39 -15.73 -28.83
N VAL A 476 1.86 -16.64 -29.69
CA VAL A 476 2.27 -16.34 -31.06
C VAL A 476 1.06 -16.55 -31.97
N ASN A 477 0.33 -15.47 -32.23
CA ASN A 477 -0.86 -15.47 -33.09
C ASN A 477 -0.70 -14.62 -34.37
N LYS A 478 0.49 -14.05 -34.61
CA LYS A 478 0.88 -13.49 -35.90
C LYS A 478 1.83 -14.44 -36.65
N PRO A 479 1.89 -14.38 -37.98
CA PRO A 479 2.85 -15.17 -38.76
C PRO A 479 4.29 -14.91 -38.32
N THR A 480 5.04 -15.96 -37.99
CA THR A 480 6.44 -15.88 -37.56
C THR A 480 7.26 -17.02 -38.13
N ASN A 481 8.59 -16.91 -38.09
CA ASN A 481 9.51 -17.96 -38.55
C ASN A 481 9.60 -19.11 -37.54
N ASP A 482 9.58 -20.36 -38.01
CA ASP A 482 9.70 -21.58 -37.19
C ASP A 482 10.92 -21.57 -36.26
N LYS A 483 12.06 -21.03 -36.70
CA LYS A 483 13.28 -20.93 -35.87
C LYS A 483 13.04 -20.02 -34.65
N PHE A 484 12.32 -18.92 -34.83
CA PHE A 484 11.95 -18.01 -33.76
C PHE A 484 10.94 -18.67 -32.81
N LYS A 485 9.91 -19.32 -33.37
CA LYS A 485 8.92 -20.09 -32.60
C LYS A 485 9.58 -21.14 -31.70
N ASN A 486 10.55 -21.89 -32.24
CA ASN A 486 11.32 -22.90 -31.48
C ASN A 486 12.17 -22.30 -30.35
N ILE A 487 12.71 -21.08 -30.51
CA ILE A 487 13.46 -20.39 -29.45
C ILE A 487 12.51 -19.97 -28.34
N LEU A 488 11.38 -19.34 -28.69
CA LEU A 488 10.35 -18.97 -27.73
C LEU A 488 9.85 -20.21 -26.98
N GLU A 489 9.59 -21.32 -27.66
CA GLU A 489 9.09 -22.54 -27.04
C GLU A 489 10.02 -23.07 -25.96
N LYS A 490 11.33 -23.04 -26.19
CA LYS A 490 12.32 -23.39 -25.17
C LYS A 490 12.28 -22.44 -23.98
N GLN A 491 12.17 -21.13 -24.21
CA GLN A 491 12.10 -20.13 -23.15
C GLN A 491 10.84 -20.29 -22.30
N TYR A 492 9.68 -20.42 -22.94
CA TYR A 492 8.39 -20.60 -22.25
C TYR A 492 8.33 -21.92 -21.51
N LYS A 493 8.83 -23.02 -22.11
CA LYS A 493 8.94 -24.30 -21.42
C LYS A 493 9.80 -24.18 -20.16
N ALA A 494 10.99 -23.57 -20.25
CA ALA A 494 11.86 -23.36 -19.10
C ALA A 494 11.22 -22.47 -18.02
N PHE A 495 10.34 -21.55 -18.42
CA PHE A 495 9.61 -20.67 -17.51
C PHE A 495 8.48 -21.38 -16.76
N VAL A 496 7.72 -22.27 -17.42
CA VAL A 496 6.60 -22.97 -16.78
C VAL A 496 6.99 -24.25 -16.06
N GLU A 497 8.13 -24.86 -16.42
CA GLU A 497 8.63 -26.11 -15.84
C GLU A 497 8.74 -26.08 -14.30
N PRO A 498 9.23 -25.00 -13.64
CA PRO A 498 9.27 -24.95 -12.18
C PRO A 498 7.90 -25.08 -11.51
N ILE A 499 6.82 -24.69 -12.21
CA ILE A 499 5.45 -24.79 -11.73
C ILE A 499 4.87 -26.18 -12.04
N TYR A 500 4.98 -26.65 -13.29
CA TYR A 500 4.36 -27.91 -13.70
C TYR A 500 5.12 -29.16 -13.28
N GLY A 501 6.44 -29.07 -13.13
CA GLY A 501 7.27 -30.13 -12.56
C GLY A 501 7.16 -30.24 -11.03
N ALA A 502 6.48 -29.31 -10.37
CA ALA A 502 6.28 -29.32 -8.92
C ALA A 502 5.18 -30.31 -8.49
N THR A 503 5.21 -30.73 -7.23
CA THR A 503 4.19 -31.62 -6.67
C THR A 503 2.81 -30.95 -6.61
N ILE A 504 1.73 -31.73 -6.51
CA ILE A 504 0.36 -31.20 -6.42
C ILE A 504 0.22 -30.22 -5.24
N LEU A 505 0.84 -30.54 -4.09
CA LEU A 505 0.85 -29.67 -2.92
C LEU A 505 1.56 -28.34 -3.20
N GLN A 506 2.74 -28.38 -3.82
CA GLN A 506 3.51 -27.17 -4.17
C GLN A 506 2.73 -26.30 -5.18
N GLN A 507 2.06 -26.91 -6.15
CA GLN A 507 1.19 -26.21 -7.09
C GLN A 507 -0.03 -25.58 -6.40
N ALA A 508 -0.71 -26.33 -5.53
CA ALA A 508 -1.85 -25.84 -4.76
C ALA A 508 -1.45 -24.64 -3.90
N TYR A 509 -0.30 -24.73 -3.22
CA TYR A 509 0.28 -23.64 -2.44
C TYR A 509 0.53 -22.41 -3.31
N PHE A 510 1.24 -22.57 -4.44
CA PHE A 510 1.56 -21.47 -5.35
C PHE A 510 0.31 -20.78 -5.87
N TYR A 511 -0.67 -21.52 -6.41
CA TYR A 511 -1.91 -20.95 -6.94
C TYR A 511 -2.77 -20.29 -5.87
N SER A 512 -2.82 -20.86 -4.66
CA SER A 512 -3.58 -20.29 -3.53
C SER A 512 -3.04 -18.93 -3.09
N PHE A 513 -1.72 -18.81 -2.88
CA PHE A 513 -1.08 -17.54 -2.56
C PHE A 513 -1.09 -16.56 -3.74
N TYR A 514 -0.95 -17.03 -4.99
CA TYR A 514 -1.07 -16.15 -6.16
C TYR A 514 -2.46 -15.49 -6.21
N SER A 515 -3.51 -16.27 -5.94
CA SER A 515 -4.89 -15.78 -5.87
C SER A 515 -5.10 -14.83 -4.69
N PHE A 516 -4.51 -15.12 -3.53
CA PHE A 516 -4.52 -14.24 -2.36
C PHE A 516 -3.86 -12.88 -2.65
N VAL A 517 -2.67 -12.87 -3.26
CA VAL A 517 -1.98 -11.62 -3.65
C VAL A 517 -2.80 -10.85 -4.69
N ALA A 518 -3.45 -11.53 -5.64
CA ALA A 518 -4.34 -10.88 -6.62
C ALA A 518 -5.56 -10.21 -5.96
N ARG A 519 -6.14 -10.81 -4.92
CA ARG A 519 -7.22 -10.20 -4.15
C ARG A 519 -6.75 -9.02 -3.32
N GLU A 520 -5.59 -9.12 -2.64
CA GLU A 520 -4.99 -7.98 -1.93
C GLU A 520 -4.76 -6.79 -2.87
N GLN A 521 -4.17 -7.04 -4.06
CA GLN A 521 -3.95 -6.00 -5.06
C GLN A 521 -5.27 -5.38 -5.52
N ASN A 522 -6.31 -6.19 -5.72
CA ASN A 522 -7.63 -5.70 -6.11
C ASN A 522 -8.25 -4.81 -5.02
N HIS A 523 -8.27 -5.25 -3.76
CA HIS A 523 -8.75 -4.43 -2.63
C HIS A 523 -7.99 -3.11 -2.51
N SER A 524 -6.67 -3.11 -2.76
CA SER A 524 -5.87 -1.90 -2.70
C SER A 524 -6.16 -0.92 -3.85
N LYS A 525 -6.55 -1.42 -5.03
CA LYS A 525 -6.90 -0.59 -6.20
C LYS A 525 -8.33 -0.06 -6.12
N LEU A 526 -9.31 -0.95 -5.95
CA LEU A 526 -10.74 -0.61 -6.03
C LEU A 526 -11.33 -0.16 -4.70
N GLY A 527 -10.71 -0.53 -3.59
CA GLY A 527 -11.28 -0.37 -2.26
C GLY A 527 -12.27 -1.48 -1.92
N ASP A 528 -12.92 -1.33 -0.78
CA ASP A 528 -13.91 -2.25 -0.18
C ASP A 528 -13.34 -3.40 0.67
N GLY A 529 -12.60 -3.02 1.72
CA GLY A 529 -12.41 -3.85 2.90
C GLY A 529 -13.35 -3.41 4.04
N ARG A 530 -13.67 -4.31 4.98
CA ARG A 530 -14.48 -4.04 6.20
C ARG A 530 -14.01 -2.80 6.99
N ARG A 531 -12.71 -2.48 6.91
CA ARG A 531 -12.07 -1.40 7.67
C ARG A 531 -12.36 -0.06 7.02
N GLU A 532 -13.32 0.67 7.58
CA GLU A 532 -13.56 2.06 7.21
C GLU A 532 -12.25 2.87 7.34
N GLY A 533 -11.82 3.56 6.27
CA GLY A 533 -10.62 4.43 6.28
C GLY A 533 -9.34 3.83 5.67
N VAL A 534 -9.41 2.64 5.07
CA VAL A 534 -8.37 2.17 4.15
C VAL A 534 -8.55 2.90 2.81
N TYR A 535 -7.59 3.77 2.47
CA TYR A 535 -7.56 4.48 1.21
C TYR A 535 -7.16 3.53 0.07
N SER A 536 -8.00 3.45 -0.95
CA SER A 536 -7.74 2.72 -2.20
C SER A 536 -7.44 3.70 -3.31
N LEU A 537 -6.76 3.28 -4.38
CA LEU A 537 -6.51 4.15 -5.53
C LEU A 537 -7.80 4.79 -6.09
N ALA A 538 -8.87 4.01 -6.23
CA ALA A 538 -10.14 4.48 -6.78
C ALA A 538 -10.87 5.51 -5.90
N SER A 539 -10.51 5.67 -4.62
CA SER A 539 -11.14 6.68 -3.77
C SER A 539 -10.82 8.11 -4.23
N LEU A 540 -9.73 8.29 -4.98
CA LEU A 540 -9.35 9.57 -5.57
C LEU A 540 -10.45 10.17 -6.47
N TRP A 541 -11.27 9.35 -7.13
CA TRP A 541 -12.37 9.81 -7.99
C TRP A 541 -13.75 9.25 -7.62
N ASN A 542 -13.84 8.18 -6.82
CA ASN A 542 -15.13 7.62 -6.39
C ASN A 542 -15.70 8.31 -5.14
N GLN A 543 -14.87 8.96 -4.31
CA GLN A 543 -15.33 9.76 -3.17
C GLN A 543 -15.51 11.22 -3.56
N THR A 544 -16.57 11.84 -3.06
CA THR A 544 -16.83 13.28 -3.19
C THR A 544 -15.85 14.08 -2.33
N PHE A 545 -15.65 15.37 -2.66
CA PHE A 545 -14.80 16.27 -1.87
C PHE A 545 -15.21 16.30 -0.38
N HIS A 546 -16.50 16.46 -0.09
CA HIS A 546 -17.00 16.54 1.29
C HIS A 546 -16.81 15.23 2.07
N GLU A 547 -16.96 14.07 1.43
CA GLU A 547 -16.63 12.79 2.08
C GLU A 547 -15.15 12.70 2.45
N LYS A 548 -14.27 13.25 1.60
CA LYS A 548 -12.82 13.29 1.86
C LYS A 548 -12.48 14.26 2.98
N GLU A 549 -13.13 15.42 2.99
CA GLU A 549 -13.03 16.48 4.02
C GLU A 549 -13.44 15.94 5.39
N ASP A 550 -14.65 15.38 5.50
CA ASP A 550 -15.18 14.77 6.74
C ASP A 550 -14.29 13.63 7.26
N ALA A 551 -13.69 12.86 6.36
CA ALA A 551 -12.78 11.77 6.71
C ALA A 551 -11.34 12.23 7.00
N TYR A 552 -11.04 13.53 6.89
CA TYR A 552 -9.69 14.10 7.04
C TYR A 552 -8.68 13.45 6.06
N SER A 553 -9.11 13.21 4.82
CA SER A 553 -8.39 12.47 3.76
C SER A 553 -7.57 13.33 2.82
N ILE A 554 -7.81 14.63 2.84
CA ILE A 554 -7.37 15.58 1.83
C ILE A 554 -6.88 16.84 2.51
N PHE A 555 -5.76 17.38 2.02
CA PHE A 555 -5.48 18.81 2.18
C PHE A 555 -5.92 19.52 0.91
N TYR A 556 -6.59 20.65 1.04
CA TYR A 556 -7.06 21.47 -0.09
C TYR A 556 -6.82 22.94 0.21
N ASP A 557 -7.10 23.81 -0.77
CA ASP A 557 -6.82 25.25 -0.69
C ASP A 557 -5.36 25.59 -0.36
N LEU A 558 -4.44 24.67 -0.71
CA LEU A 558 -3.02 24.85 -0.52
C LEU A 558 -2.49 25.88 -1.53
N VAL A 559 -1.80 26.90 -1.02
CA VAL A 559 -1.20 27.96 -1.87
C VAL A 559 0.31 27.82 -1.86
N ILE A 560 0.94 27.79 -3.03
CA ILE A 560 2.40 27.69 -3.14
C ILE A 560 3.06 28.94 -2.53
N SER A 561 3.89 28.76 -1.51
CA SER A 561 4.70 29.83 -0.92
C SER A 561 6.16 29.80 -1.41
N GLN A 562 6.69 28.61 -1.70
CA GLN A 562 8.03 28.42 -2.25
C GLN A 562 8.00 27.31 -3.29
N ASN A 563 8.62 27.55 -4.45
CA ASN A 563 8.62 26.63 -5.59
C ASN A 563 10.05 26.37 -6.08
N GLU A 564 10.60 25.21 -5.70
CA GLU A 564 11.97 24.75 -6.01
C GLU A 564 11.95 23.41 -6.77
N VAL A 565 10.88 23.17 -7.54
CA VAL A 565 10.69 21.94 -8.33
C VAL A 565 11.76 21.71 -9.39
N ASP A 566 12.37 22.79 -9.87
CA ASP A 566 13.41 22.85 -10.89
C ASP A 566 14.82 22.79 -10.30
N THR A 567 14.96 22.56 -8.99
CA THR A 567 16.25 22.39 -8.32
C THR A 567 16.50 20.92 -7.99
N ASP A 568 17.71 20.58 -7.52
CA ASP A 568 18.01 19.24 -7.02
C ASP A 568 17.21 18.88 -5.76
N GLN A 569 16.66 19.87 -5.04
CA GLN A 569 15.78 19.63 -3.89
C GLN A 569 14.39 19.13 -4.30
N LYS A 570 13.93 19.47 -5.51
CA LYS A 570 12.64 19.03 -6.07
C LYS A 570 11.46 19.33 -5.14
N LYS A 571 11.43 20.53 -4.56
CA LYS A 571 10.61 20.84 -3.38
C LYS A 571 9.53 21.88 -3.65
N ILE A 572 8.40 21.75 -2.97
CA ILE A 572 7.37 22.78 -2.86
C ILE A 572 7.02 22.98 -1.39
N VAL A 573 6.88 24.23 -0.97
CA VAL A 573 6.26 24.59 0.31
C VAL A 573 4.91 25.24 0.03
N PHE A 574 3.88 24.72 0.66
CA PHE A 574 2.53 25.24 0.63
C PHE A 574 2.20 25.96 1.92
N LYS A 575 1.50 27.10 1.83
CA LYS A 575 0.79 27.73 2.94
C LYS A 575 -0.59 27.09 3.11
N ARG A 576 -0.96 26.84 4.36
CA ARG A 576 -2.27 26.34 4.77
C ARG A 576 -3.21 27.51 5.12
N PRO A 577 -4.53 27.42 4.87
CA PRO A 577 -5.49 28.38 5.39
C PRO A 577 -5.53 28.36 6.93
N LEU A 578 -5.60 29.54 7.56
CA LEU A 578 -5.54 29.72 9.03
C LEU A 578 -6.91 29.51 9.74
N ILE A 579 -8.01 29.41 8.99
CA ILE A 579 -9.38 29.41 9.53
C ILE A 579 -9.88 27.98 9.59
N GLY A 580 -10.24 27.49 10.78
CA GLY A 580 -11.22 26.40 11.03
C GLY A 580 -10.97 25.01 10.42
N ASP A 581 -10.07 24.89 9.46
CA ASP A 581 -9.99 23.75 8.55
C ASP A 581 -8.82 22.83 8.88
N GLY A 582 -9.21 21.65 9.34
CA GLY A 582 -8.71 20.40 8.79
C GLY A 582 -7.40 19.90 9.38
N PHE A 583 -7.47 19.27 10.55
CA PHE A 583 -6.46 18.28 10.93
C PHE A 583 -6.60 17.08 10.00
N ALA A 584 -5.73 16.97 9.00
CA ALA A 584 -5.79 15.86 8.06
C ALA A 584 -4.99 14.65 8.56
N SER A 585 -5.43 13.44 8.19
CA SER A 585 -4.89 12.13 8.63
C SER A 585 -3.50 11.77 8.04
N PHE A 586 -2.76 12.76 7.55
CA PHE A 586 -1.47 12.61 6.87
C PHE A 586 -0.29 12.61 7.82
N ARG A 587 0.85 12.12 7.34
CA ARG A 587 2.10 12.02 8.11
C ARG A 587 3.29 12.41 7.26
N VAL A 588 4.36 12.82 7.93
CA VAL A 588 5.69 12.93 7.30
C VAL A 588 6.08 11.55 6.76
N GLY A 589 6.55 11.52 5.51
CA GLY A 589 6.89 10.31 4.78
C GLY A 589 5.71 9.69 3.99
N ASP A 590 4.47 10.15 4.18
CA ASP A 590 3.35 9.67 3.37
C ASP A 590 3.57 10.07 1.89
N SER A 591 3.37 9.09 1.01
CA SER A 591 3.34 9.33 -0.44
C SER A 591 1.96 9.83 -0.83
N CYS A 592 1.94 10.89 -1.64
CA CYS A 592 0.74 11.63 -1.97
C CYS A 592 0.67 11.98 -3.46
N VAL A 593 -0.55 12.19 -3.94
CA VAL A 593 -0.89 12.75 -5.23
C VAL A 593 -1.22 14.22 -5.03
N LEU A 594 -0.48 15.09 -5.72
CA LEU A 594 -0.68 16.53 -5.75
C LEU A 594 -1.31 16.92 -7.10
N TYR A 595 -2.38 17.71 -7.07
CA TYR A 595 -3.07 18.19 -8.27
C TYR A 595 -3.73 19.56 -8.05
N PRO A 596 -4.03 20.33 -9.13
CA PRO A 596 -4.77 21.58 -9.05
C PRO A 596 -6.16 21.43 -8.42
N PHE A 597 -6.61 22.42 -7.66
CA PHE A 597 -7.93 22.43 -7.02
C PHE A 597 -8.65 23.74 -7.30
N GLU A 598 -9.53 23.75 -8.31
CA GLU A 598 -10.28 24.95 -8.71
C GLU A 598 -11.73 24.91 -8.22
N SER A 599 -12.29 23.70 -8.05
CA SER A 599 -13.65 23.46 -7.57
C SER A 599 -13.76 22.20 -6.72
N THR A 600 -14.81 22.09 -5.91
CA THR A 600 -15.12 20.87 -5.12
C THR A 600 -15.53 19.68 -5.99
N GLU A 601 -15.77 19.88 -7.29
CA GLU A 601 -15.98 18.79 -8.24
C GLU A 601 -14.67 18.22 -8.79
N ASP A 602 -13.51 18.82 -8.48
CA ASP A 602 -12.22 18.36 -9.00
C ASP A 602 -11.73 17.10 -8.30
N THR A 603 -11.10 16.24 -9.10
CA THR A 603 -10.55 14.95 -8.66
C THR A 603 -9.21 14.73 -9.34
N ALA A 604 -8.42 13.79 -8.82
CA ALA A 604 -7.09 13.48 -9.35
C ALA A 604 -7.07 13.01 -10.82
N VAL A 605 -8.22 12.67 -11.43
CA VAL A 605 -8.30 12.27 -12.85
C VAL A 605 -8.51 13.44 -13.82
N LYS A 606 -8.90 14.63 -13.35
CA LYS A 606 -9.15 15.80 -14.22
C LYS A 606 -7.88 16.49 -14.70
N HIS A 607 -6.82 16.42 -13.91
CA HIS A 607 -5.58 17.13 -14.17
C HIS A 607 -4.40 16.18 -14.23
N ARG A 608 -3.26 16.68 -14.70
CA ARG A 608 -1.97 16.04 -14.46
C ARG A 608 -1.73 15.94 -12.96
N ILE A 609 -1.20 14.80 -12.52
CA ILE A 609 -0.85 14.57 -11.13
C ILE A 609 0.66 14.57 -10.90
N PHE A 610 1.07 14.92 -9.68
CA PHE A 610 2.45 14.79 -9.23
C PHE A 610 2.53 13.86 -8.03
N LYS A 611 3.41 12.86 -8.12
CA LYS A 611 3.71 11.97 -6.99
C LYS A 611 4.74 12.65 -6.09
N VAL A 612 4.35 12.92 -4.85
CA VAL A 612 5.15 13.65 -3.86
C VAL A 612 5.26 12.88 -2.55
N VAL A 613 6.25 13.21 -1.73
CA VAL A 613 6.39 12.70 -0.37
C VAL A 613 6.38 13.88 0.59
N ILE A 614 5.57 13.80 1.64
CA ILE A 614 5.52 14.84 2.67
C ILE A 614 6.83 14.84 3.47
N LYS A 615 7.47 16.01 3.59
CA LYS A 615 8.71 16.24 4.35
C LYS A 615 8.48 16.88 5.69
N SER A 616 7.52 17.80 5.78
CA SER A 616 7.10 18.42 7.05
C SER A 616 5.63 18.83 6.98
N ILE A 617 4.98 18.82 8.14
CA ILE A 617 3.61 19.32 8.33
C ILE A 617 3.67 20.23 9.56
N THR A 618 3.24 21.48 9.40
CA THR A 618 3.05 22.44 10.49
C THR A 618 1.64 23.02 10.40
N GLN A 619 1.23 23.83 11.37
CA GLN A 619 -0.07 24.51 11.32
C GLN A 619 -0.19 25.46 10.13
N GLU A 620 0.91 26.12 9.75
CA GLU A 620 0.88 27.15 8.71
C GLU A 620 1.35 26.65 7.34
N SER A 621 2.06 25.52 7.28
CA SER A 621 2.70 25.06 6.05
C SER A 621 2.81 23.54 5.91
N ILE A 622 2.90 23.09 4.66
CA ILE A 622 3.21 21.71 4.29
C ILE A 622 4.37 21.74 3.30
N GLU A 623 5.40 20.97 3.59
CA GLU A 623 6.51 20.76 2.68
C GLU A 623 6.40 19.40 2.00
N VAL A 624 6.50 19.40 0.67
CA VAL A 624 6.52 18.17 -0.13
C VAL A 624 7.74 18.14 -1.05
N ALA A 625 8.28 16.94 -1.27
CA ALA A 625 9.29 16.70 -2.30
C ALA A 625 8.70 15.87 -3.43
N LEU A 626 8.90 16.31 -4.67
CA LEU A 626 8.53 15.60 -5.87
C LEU A 626 9.51 14.44 -6.11
N ARG A 627 8.98 13.35 -6.68
CA ARG A 627 9.80 12.21 -7.08
C ARG A 627 10.81 12.59 -8.18
N TYR A 628 10.44 13.52 -9.05
CA TYR A 628 11.21 13.96 -10.21
C TYR A 628 11.33 15.48 -10.24
N ARG A 629 12.45 15.97 -10.78
CA ARG A 629 12.66 17.39 -11.03
C ARG A 629 11.69 17.84 -12.12
N GLN A 630 11.13 19.03 -11.99
CA GLN A 630 10.19 19.60 -12.97
C GLN A 630 10.69 21.00 -13.35
N ASN A 631 10.86 21.25 -14.64
CA ASN A 631 11.31 22.57 -15.10
C ASN A 631 10.16 23.51 -15.47
N ASN A 632 8.96 22.98 -15.66
CA ASN A 632 7.78 23.75 -16.06
C ASN A 632 7.09 24.46 -14.88
N LYS A 633 7.80 25.40 -14.25
CA LYS A 633 7.24 26.27 -13.21
C LYS A 633 5.97 27.00 -13.66
N ALA A 634 5.85 27.31 -14.96
CA ALA A 634 4.67 27.93 -15.55
C ALA A 634 3.37 27.17 -15.23
N TYR A 635 3.40 25.83 -15.22
CA TYR A 635 2.22 25.03 -14.88
C TYR A 635 1.83 25.21 -13.41
N PHE A 636 2.82 25.21 -12.50
CA PHE A 636 2.56 25.38 -11.07
C PHE A 636 1.98 26.76 -10.75
N ASN A 637 2.44 27.78 -11.47
CA ASN A 637 1.99 29.16 -11.32
C ASN A 637 0.64 29.43 -12.02
N ARG A 638 0.17 28.54 -12.91
CA ARG A 638 -1.11 28.66 -13.61
C ARG A 638 -2.30 28.53 -12.66
N TYR A 639 -2.17 27.71 -11.61
CA TYR A 639 -3.24 27.41 -10.66
C TYR A 639 -2.96 28.06 -9.31
N GLN A 640 -3.99 28.66 -8.72
CA GLN A 640 -3.86 29.37 -7.44
C GLN A 640 -3.87 28.42 -6.23
N LYS A 641 -4.61 27.32 -6.34
CA LYS A 641 -4.93 26.41 -5.24
C LYS A 641 -4.66 24.97 -5.64
N TRP A 642 -4.26 24.17 -4.65
CA TRP A 642 -3.83 22.79 -4.83
C TRP A 642 -4.46 21.87 -3.79
N ALA A 643 -4.63 20.61 -4.18
CA ALA A 643 -5.07 19.53 -3.32
C ALA A 643 -4.00 18.44 -3.22
N LEU A 644 -3.92 17.83 -2.04
CA LEU A 644 -3.02 16.73 -1.71
C LEU A 644 -3.82 15.57 -1.13
N GLU A 645 -3.74 14.41 -1.76
CA GLU A 645 -4.38 13.16 -1.34
C GLU A 645 -3.35 12.03 -1.25
N LYS A 646 -3.64 10.94 -0.52
CA LYS A 646 -2.70 9.81 -0.40
C LYS A 646 -2.55 9.05 -1.72
N ASP A 647 -1.32 8.70 -2.08
CA ASP A 647 -0.99 7.90 -3.25
C ASP A 647 -0.92 6.41 -2.91
N PHE A 648 -1.11 5.58 -3.93
CA PHE A 648 -1.00 4.13 -3.87
C PHE A 648 0.19 3.65 -4.72
N MET A 649 0.90 2.61 -4.26
CA MET A 649 2.03 2.00 -4.97
C MET A 649 1.83 0.49 -5.18
N ASP A 650 1.84 0.05 -6.44
CA ASP A 650 1.69 -1.36 -6.86
C ASP A 650 2.95 -2.23 -6.61
N SER A 651 4.11 -1.62 -6.34
CA SER A 651 5.42 -2.31 -6.33
C SER A 651 5.51 -3.43 -5.28
N GLY A 652 4.78 -3.33 -4.17
CA GLY A 652 4.71 -4.37 -3.14
C GLY A 652 4.17 -5.70 -3.68
N PHE A 653 3.11 -5.68 -4.49
CA PHE A 653 2.46 -6.90 -5.00
C PHE A 653 3.29 -7.62 -6.06
N ASN A 654 3.93 -6.87 -6.96
CA ASN A 654 4.82 -7.45 -7.97
C ASN A 654 6.00 -8.20 -7.34
N SER A 655 6.52 -7.71 -6.21
CA SER A 655 7.58 -8.40 -5.47
C SER A 655 7.11 -9.75 -4.89
N MET A 656 5.86 -9.83 -4.43
CA MET A 656 5.26 -11.06 -3.89
C MET A 656 5.08 -12.11 -4.99
N TYR A 657 4.59 -11.73 -6.17
CA TYR A 657 4.46 -12.67 -7.30
C TYR A 657 5.82 -13.25 -7.72
N ARG A 658 6.85 -12.41 -7.81
CA ARG A 658 8.21 -12.85 -8.10
C ARG A 658 8.75 -13.77 -7.02
N SER A 659 8.57 -13.43 -5.75
CA SER A 659 8.99 -14.25 -4.61
C SER A 659 8.33 -15.65 -4.64
N LEU A 660 7.03 -15.74 -4.95
CA LEU A 660 6.36 -17.03 -5.15
C LEU A 660 6.96 -17.83 -6.33
N TYR A 661 7.30 -17.16 -7.43
CA TYR A 661 7.94 -17.83 -8.57
C TYR A 661 9.39 -18.27 -8.25
N GLU A 662 10.16 -17.45 -7.51
CA GLU A 662 11.48 -17.82 -6.99
C GLU A 662 11.41 -19.05 -6.07
N PHE A 663 10.36 -19.14 -5.24
CA PHE A 663 10.10 -20.33 -4.43
C PHE A 663 9.93 -21.59 -5.30
N MET A 664 9.18 -21.50 -6.41
CA MET A 664 8.99 -22.64 -7.32
C MET A 664 10.28 -23.12 -7.98
N LYS A 665 11.25 -22.21 -8.19
CA LYS A 665 12.59 -22.51 -8.70
C LYS A 665 13.53 -23.10 -7.64
N GLY A 666 13.16 -23.05 -6.36
CA GLY A 666 13.92 -23.66 -5.27
C GLY A 666 14.06 -25.18 -5.40
N SER A 667 15.05 -25.76 -4.74
CA SER A 667 15.24 -27.22 -4.70
C SER A 667 14.06 -27.91 -4.02
N SER A 668 13.78 -29.19 -4.36
CA SER A 668 12.68 -29.94 -3.71
C SER A 668 12.84 -29.94 -2.19
N HIS A 669 14.05 -30.21 -1.70
CA HIS A 669 14.38 -30.16 -0.27
C HIS A 669 13.99 -28.83 0.38
N LYS A 670 14.35 -27.68 -0.21
CA LYS A 670 14.00 -26.37 0.37
C LYS A 670 12.51 -26.07 0.30
N LYS A 671 11.83 -26.46 -0.78
CA LYS A 671 10.36 -26.33 -0.88
C LYS A 671 9.66 -27.18 0.18
N ASP A 672 10.04 -28.44 0.31
CA ASP A 672 9.42 -29.39 1.24
C ASP A 672 9.71 -29.01 2.71
N LEU A 673 10.90 -28.47 3.00
CA LEU A 673 11.25 -27.90 4.30
C LEU A 673 10.37 -26.69 4.67
N LEU A 674 10.19 -25.73 3.76
CA LEU A 674 9.37 -24.54 4.00
C LEU A 674 7.87 -24.88 4.10
N LEU A 675 7.42 -25.92 3.41
CA LEU A 675 6.06 -26.44 3.52
C LEU A 675 5.86 -27.37 4.73
N GLY A 676 6.87 -27.61 5.57
CA GLY A 676 6.73 -28.50 6.74
C GLY A 676 6.55 -29.98 6.39
N VAL A 677 6.84 -30.36 5.14
CA VAL A 677 6.83 -31.75 4.65
C VAL A 677 8.11 -32.48 5.10
N GLU A 678 9.25 -31.79 5.08
CA GLU A 678 10.53 -32.28 5.62
C GLU A 678 10.87 -31.56 6.93
N LYS A 679 11.39 -32.30 7.92
CA LYS A 679 11.85 -31.74 9.20
C LYS A 679 13.21 -31.05 9.05
N PRO A 680 13.48 -29.94 9.77
CA PRO A 680 14.79 -29.29 9.77
C PRO A 680 15.86 -30.21 10.36
N LYS A 681 17.07 -30.16 9.79
CA LYS A 681 18.21 -30.99 10.23
C LYS A 681 19.00 -30.33 11.37
N GLN A 682 19.49 -31.15 12.29
CA GLN A 682 20.38 -30.78 13.38
C GLN A 682 21.78 -31.36 13.16
N LYS A 683 22.83 -30.57 13.40
CA LYS A 683 24.22 -31.04 13.43
C LYS A 683 24.65 -31.53 14.81
N THR A 684 25.93 -31.91 14.92
CA THR A 684 26.63 -31.97 16.21
C THR A 684 26.44 -30.67 16.97
N PRO A 685 26.13 -30.72 18.28
CA PRO A 685 25.90 -29.53 19.10
C PRO A 685 27.08 -28.55 19.04
N TYR A 686 26.79 -27.28 18.72
CA TYR A 686 27.75 -26.19 18.78
C TYR A 686 27.98 -25.81 20.25
N ALA A 687 29.22 -25.86 20.72
CA ALA A 687 29.55 -25.55 22.10
C ALA A 687 29.60 -24.03 22.34
N PHE A 688 28.44 -23.39 22.44
CA PHE A 688 28.31 -21.98 22.83
C PHE A 688 28.04 -21.85 24.33
N HIS A 689 28.79 -20.99 25.00
CA HIS A 689 28.54 -20.60 26.39
C HIS A 689 29.17 -19.23 26.67
N LYS A 690 28.42 -18.35 27.35
CA LYS A 690 28.93 -17.12 27.96
C LYS A 690 28.38 -16.97 29.37
N ASP A 691 29.24 -16.69 30.34
CA ASP A 691 28.87 -16.62 31.76
C ASP A 691 27.88 -15.50 32.09
N TYR A 692 27.94 -14.40 31.32
CA TYR A 692 27.05 -13.24 31.50
C TYR A 692 25.66 -13.45 30.87
N LEU A 693 25.46 -14.52 30.10
CA LEU A 693 24.15 -14.87 29.53
C LEU A 693 23.41 -15.85 30.44
N SER A 694 22.08 -15.74 30.47
CA SER A 694 21.26 -16.67 31.25
C SER A 694 21.34 -18.10 30.70
N VAL A 695 20.93 -19.09 31.50
CA VAL A 695 20.86 -20.49 31.07
C VAL A 695 19.97 -20.63 29.82
N GLU A 696 18.84 -19.91 29.80
CA GLU A 696 17.92 -19.85 28.67
C GLU A 696 18.59 -19.27 27.41
N GLN A 697 19.25 -18.11 27.53
CA GLN A 697 19.91 -17.45 26.40
C GLN A 697 21.04 -18.30 25.82
N ASN A 698 21.86 -18.92 26.67
CA ASN A 698 22.91 -19.85 26.24
C ASN A 698 22.32 -21.06 25.51
N ARG A 699 21.26 -21.68 26.04
CA ARG A 699 20.57 -22.80 25.38
C ARG A 699 20.05 -22.41 24.00
N ILE A 700 19.35 -21.28 23.90
CA ILE A 700 18.77 -20.79 22.65
C ILE A 700 19.86 -20.54 21.60
N LEU A 701 20.93 -19.82 21.96
CA LEU A 701 22.03 -19.54 21.04
C LEU A 701 22.76 -20.82 20.60
N THR A 702 22.97 -21.77 21.51
CA THR A 702 23.49 -23.11 21.17
C THR A 702 22.60 -23.83 20.16
N ASN A 703 21.28 -23.85 20.38
CA ASN A 703 20.35 -24.52 19.47
C ASN A 703 20.28 -23.82 18.10
N ILE A 704 20.21 -22.48 18.09
CA ILE A 704 20.31 -21.68 16.88
C ILE A 704 21.57 -22.13 16.13
N LEU A 705 22.77 -21.97 16.72
CA LEU A 705 24.05 -22.26 16.07
C LEU A 705 24.18 -23.72 15.61
N SER A 706 23.49 -24.67 16.25
CA SER A 706 23.50 -26.10 15.91
C SER A 706 22.55 -26.53 14.78
N CYS A 707 21.59 -25.68 14.39
CA CYS A 707 20.65 -26.01 13.32
C CYS A 707 21.24 -25.79 11.93
N ASP A 708 20.98 -26.67 10.96
CA ASP A 708 21.48 -26.52 9.58
C ASP A 708 20.49 -25.80 8.65
N ASP A 709 19.21 -25.84 8.98
CA ASP A 709 18.13 -25.39 8.11
C ASP A 709 17.48 -24.10 8.60
N TYR A 710 16.72 -24.15 9.70
CA TYR A 710 16.11 -22.98 10.28
C TYR A 710 15.91 -23.07 11.79
N PHE A 711 15.88 -21.91 12.45
CA PHE A 711 15.47 -21.82 13.84
C PHE A 711 14.36 -20.77 14.01
N ILE A 712 13.31 -21.10 14.75
CA ILE A 712 12.16 -20.23 15.00
C ILE A 712 12.13 -19.82 16.48
N LEU A 713 12.36 -18.55 16.78
CA LEU A 713 12.39 -18.03 18.13
C LEU A 713 11.16 -17.17 18.42
N ASN A 714 10.31 -17.63 19.32
CA ASN A 714 9.23 -16.83 19.86
C ASN A 714 9.75 -15.95 21.00
N GLY A 715 9.72 -14.64 20.80
CA GLY A 715 10.18 -13.66 21.77
C GLY A 715 9.07 -12.72 22.18
N PRO A 716 8.38 -12.99 23.31
CA PRO A 716 7.41 -12.09 23.90
C PRO A 716 7.92 -10.65 24.14
N PRO A 717 7.06 -9.67 24.48
CA PRO A 717 7.44 -8.28 24.66
C PRO A 717 8.52 -8.10 25.71
N GLY A 718 9.55 -7.30 25.41
CA GLY A 718 10.61 -6.97 26.38
C GLY A 718 11.61 -8.08 26.68
N THR A 719 11.56 -9.23 25.99
CA THR A 719 12.44 -10.38 26.25
C THR A 719 13.87 -10.28 25.69
N GLY A 720 14.21 -9.18 25.03
CA GLY A 720 15.58 -8.95 24.55
C GLY A 720 15.95 -9.67 23.25
N LYS A 721 14.97 -9.94 22.38
CA LYS A 721 15.15 -10.49 21.02
C LYS A 721 16.34 -9.83 20.29
N THR A 722 16.27 -8.52 20.10
CA THR A 722 17.24 -7.74 19.34
C THR A 722 18.49 -7.41 20.18
N SER A 723 18.29 -6.94 21.42
CA SER A 723 19.37 -6.44 22.29
C SER A 723 20.29 -7.53 22.86
N HIS A 724 19.85 -8.79 22.90
CA HIS A 724 20.65 -9.91 23.42
C HIS A 724 20.82 -11.02 22.40
N ILE A 725 19.73 -11.60 21.87
CA ILE A 725 19.86 -12.79 21.02
C ILE A 725 20.47 -12.46 19.66
N ILE A 726 19.91 -11.50 18.92
CA ILE A 726 20.44 -11.12 17.60
C ILE A 726 21.86 -10.55 17.73
N LYS A 727 22.07 -9.65 18.71
CA LYS A 727 23.38 -9.07 19.01
C LYS A 727 24.45 -10.14 19.23
N GLU A 728 24.22 -11.08 20.13
CA GLU A 728 25.21 -12.13 20.43
C GLU A 728 25.34 -13.15 19.32
N LEU A 729 24.26 -13.47 18.60
CA LEU A 729 24.34 -14.31 17.42
C LEU A 729 25.24 -13.69 16.34
N ILE A 730 25.08 -12.40 16.06
CA ILE A 730 25.93 -11.68 15.10
C ILE A 730 27.37 -11.63 15.59
N LYS A 731 27.60 -11.32 16.87
CA LYS A 731 28.93 -11.30 17.49
C LYS A 731 29.64 -12.64 17.33
N GLU A 732 28.97 -13.74 17.70
CA GLU A 732 29.50 -15.11 17.60
C GLU A 732 29.76 -15.53 16.15
N LEU A 733 28.82 -15.30 15.23
CA LEU A 733 29.00 -15.61 13.81
C LEU A 733 30.12 -14.76 13.18
N TYR A 734 30.27 -13.50 13.58
CA TYR A 734 31.33 -12.63 13.08
C TYR A 734 32.71 -13.10 13.53
N GLN A 735 32.85 -13.47 14.80
CA GLN A 735 34.09 -13.95 15.43
C GLN A 735 34.53 -15.32 14.91
N ASN A 736 33.64 -16.30 15.00
CA ASN A 736 34.01 -17.73 14.93
C ASN A 736 33.69 -18.37 13.58
N SER A 737 33.19 -17.59 12.62
CA SER A 737 32.92 -18.06 11.26
C SER A 737 33.29 -17.02 10.20
N ARG A 738 33.18 -17.40 8.91
CA ARG A 738 33.33 -16.48 7.77
C ARG A 738 32.04 -16.31 6.98
N VAL A 739 30.90 -16.54 7.63
CA VAL A 739 29.58 -16.47 6.98
C VAL A 739 29.23 -15.05 6.58
N ASN A 740 28.48 -14.92 5.48
CA ASN A 740 27.78 -13.69 5.13
C ASN A 740 26.38 -13.69 5.77
N ILE A 741 26.04 -12.59 6.42
CA ILE A 741 24.84 -12.41 7.23
C ILE A 741 23.95 -11.35 6.57
N LEU A 742 22.70 -11.72 6.29
CA LEU A 742 21.64 -10.78 5.91
C LEU A 742 20.67 -10.64 7.08
N VAL A 743 20.54 -9.44 7.60
CA VAL A 743 19.62 -9.12 8.70
C VAL A 743 18.44 -8.34 8.14
N LEU A 744 17.25 -8.89 8.34
CA LEU A 744 16.00 -8.37 7.78
C LEU A 744 15.02 -8.02 8.90
N SER A 745 14.18 -7.03 8.63
CA SER A 745 12.96 -6.80 9.40
C SER A 745 11.82 -6.28 8.53
N TYR A 746 10.61 -6.20 9.08
CA TYR A 746 9.44 -5.68 8.39
C TYR A 746 9.46 -4.14 8.27
N THR A 747 9.80 -3.42 9.35
CA THR A 747 9.74 -1.95 9.40
C THR A 747 11.12 -1.29 9.38
N ASN A 748 11.19 -0.05 8.88
CA ASN A 748 12.45 0.72 8.92
C ASN A 748 12.94 0.97 10.36
N ARG A 749 12.02 1.25 11.29
CA ARG A 749 12.33 1.46 12.72
C ARG A 749 13.01 0.23 13.33
N ALA A 750 12.51 -0.97 13.06
CA ALA A 750 13.15 -2.19 13.52
C ALA A 750 14.54 -2.39 12.89
N VAL A 751 14.74 -1.96 11.63
CA VAL A 751 16.08 -1.96 11.01
C VAL A 751 17.01 -0.92 11.65
N ASP A 752 16.51 0.22 12.12
CA ASP A 752 17.27 1.19 12.93
C ASP A 752 17.71 0.56 14.27
N GLU A 753 16.81 -0.11 14.98
CA GLU A 753 17.14 -0.84 16.22
C GLU A 753 18.18 -1.96 15.97
N LEU A 754 18.04 -2.71 14.88
CA LEU A 754 19.03 -3.70 14.45
C LEU A 754 20.37 -3.04 14.09
N SER A 755 20.36 -1.85 13.50
CA SER A 755 21.57 -1.09 13.17
C SER A 755 22.36 -0.75 14.44
N SER A 756 21.67 -0.31 15.50
CA SER A 756 22.27 -0.12 16.83
C SER A 756 22.88 -1.43 17.36
N ALA A 757 22.11 -2.52 17.34
CA ALA A 757 22.53 -3.80 17.88
C ALA A 757 23.77 -4.36 17.16
N VAL A 758 23.87 -4.19 15.83
CA VAL A 758 25.05 -4.62 15.05
C VAL A 758 26.26 -3.74 15.34
N CYS A 759 26.08 -2.41 15.45
CA CYS A 759 27.16 -1.50 15.85
C CYS A 759 27.74 -1.90 17.22
N GLU A 760 26.89 -2.19 18.20
CA GLU A 760 27.32 -2.65 19.52
C GLU A 760 27.93 -4.06 19.49
N ALA A 761 27.40 -4.98 18.68
CA ALA A 761 27.96 -6.33 18.55
C ALA A 761 29.40 -6.29 18.03
N LEU A 762 29.69 -5.32 17.16
CA LEU A 762 30.96 -5.20 16.44
C LEU A 762 31.86 -4.08 16.96
N SER A 763 31.52 -3.42 18.07
CA SER A 763 32.28 -2.28 18.61
C SER A 763 33.71 -2.64 19.04
N ASP A 764 33.93 -3.89 19.45
CA ASP A 764 35.23 -4.41 19.89
C ASP A 764 36.14 -4.82 18.71
N TYR A 765 35.67 -4.70 17.46
CA TYR A 765 36.38 -5.11 16.25
C TYR A 765 36.83 -3.91 15.44
N ASP A 766 38.05 -3.99 14.92
CA ASP A 766 38.57 -3.04 13.94
C ASP A 766 37.93 -3.32 12.57
N VAL A 767 36.74 -2.77 12.33
CA VAL A 767 35.98 -2.90 11.10
C VAL A 767 35.81 -1.55 10.42
N GLU A 768 36.09 -1.47 9.11
CA GLU A 768 35.89 -0.24 8.34
C GLU A 768 34.40 0.16 8.36
N TYR A 769 33.51 -0.82 8.16
CA TYR A 769 32.06 -0.66 8.29
C TYR A 769 31.46 -1.88 9.02
N PRO A 770 30.69 -1.71 10.10
CA PRO A 770 30.05 -2.83 10.80
C PRO A 770 29.01 -3.53 9.91
N PHE A 771 28.32 -2.79 9.06
CA PHE A 771 27.35 -3.30 8.08
C PHE A 771 27.19 -2.35 6.89
N ILE A 772 26.55 -2.83 5.82
CA ILE A 772 25.96 -1.98 4.77
C ILE A 772 24.44 -2.07 4.89
N ARG A 773 23.77 -0.90 4.97
CA ARG A 773 22.31 -0.81 4.99
C ARG A 773 21.76 -0.51 3.60
N ILE A 774 20.76 -1.28 3.20
CA ILE A 774 20.03 -1.10 1.96
C ILE A 774 18.73 -0.37 2.26
N GLY A 775 18.56 0.82 1.69
CA GLY A 775 17.43 1.71 1.96
C GLY A 775 17.68 3.13 1.47
N SER A 776 16.88 4.08 1.95
CA SER A 776 16.98 5.50 1.61
C SER A 776 17.14 6.36 2.86
N GLU A 777 17.70 7.56 2.71
CA GLU A 777 17.84 8.54 3.80
C GLU A 777 16.49 8.99 4.37
N HIS A 778 15.41 8.94 3.59
CA HIS A 778 14.08 9.34 4.04
C HIS A 778 13.44 8.36 5.03
N SER A 779 13.97 7.15 5.11
CA SER A 779 13.41 6.05 5.90
C SER A 779 14.46 5.43 6.82
N CYS A 780 15.49 6.19 7.16
CA CYS A 780 16.63 5.77 7.98
C CYS A 780 16.90 6.88 8.99
N GLU A 781 17.15 6.52 10.25
CA GLU A 781 17.58 7.51 11.24
C GLU A 781 18.93 8.12 10.87
N VAL A 782 19.11 9.39 11.21
CA VAL A 782 20.27 10.21 10.80
C VAL A 782 21.60 9.56 11.22
N ASP A 783 21.64 8.96 12.41
CA ASP A 783 22.84 8.30 12.95
C ASP A 783 23.35 7.14 12.08
N TYR A 784 22.47 6.53 11.29
CA TYR A 784 22.79 5.40 10.42
C TYR A 784 22.92 5.79 8.94
N HIS A 785 22.78 7.07 8.57
CA HIS A 785 22.90 7.53 7.17
C HIS A 785 24.25 7.18 6.55
N LYS A 786 25.34 7.24 7.32
CA LYS A 786 26.70 6.86 6.86
C LYS A 786 26.83 5.40 6.42
N TYR A 787 25.98 4.51 6.95
CA TYR A 787 25.98 3.08 6.61
C TYR A 787 25.04 2.75 5.44
N LEU A 788 24.28 3.72 4.93
CA LEU A 788 23.53 3.53 3.70
C LEU A 788 24.50 3.29 2.54
N LEU A 789 24.18 2.31 1.70
CA LEU A 789 25.03 1.91 0.57
C LEU A 789 25.55 3.10 -0.25
N LYS A 790 24.68 4.05 -0.63
CA LYS A 790 25.07 5.23 -1.41
C LYS A 790 26.16 6.04 -0.70
N ASN A 791 26.02 6.24 0.60
CA ASN A 791 26.93 7.04 1.41
C ASN A 791 28.23 6.27 1.69
N THR A 792 28.16 4.96 1.90
CA THR A 792 29.35 4.10 1.98
C THR A 792 30.16 4.12 0.68
N ILE A 793 29.50 4.12 -0.48
CA ILE A 793 30.16 4.25 -1.79
C ILE A 793 30.85 5.62 -1.93
N ALA A 794 30.14 6.71 -1.56
CA ALA A 794 30.69 8.06 -1.62
C ALA A 794 31.91 8.22 -0.70
N MET A 795 31.82 7.76 0.54
CA MET A 795 32.94 7.78 1.50
C MET A 795 34.12 6.94 1.00
N LYS A 796 33.87 5.77 0.40
CA LYS A 796 34.94 4.93 -0.15
C LYS A 796 35.62 5.58 -1.36
N LYS A 797 34.86 6.29 -2.19
CA LYS A 797 35.38 7.07 -3.32
C LYS A 797 36.31 8.17 -2.81
N GLU A 798 35.84 9.00 -1.89
CA GLU A 798 36.62 10.09 -1.28
C GLU A 798 37.90 9.55 -0.63
N ALA A 799 37.81 8.47 0.15
CA ALA A 799 38.97 7.84 0.79
C ALA A 799 40.01 7.31 -0.22
N LEU A 800 39.58 6.79 -1.37
CA LEU A 800 40.50 6.35 -2.43
C LEU A 800 41.12 7.55 -3.15
N GLU A 801 40.35 8.60 -3.41
CA GLU A 801 40.82 9.84 -4.05
C GLU A 801 41.90 10.52 -3.19
N LEU A 802 41.71 10.58 -1.87
CA LEU A 802 42.73 11.06 -0.92
C LEU A 802 44.02 10.22 -0.93
N GLN A 803 43.92 8.93 -1.31
CA GLN A 803 45.08 8.04 -1.50
C GLN A 803 45.68 8.12 -2.91
N GLY A 804 45.20 9.02 -3.77
CA GLY A 804 45.61 9.11 -5.18
C GLY A 804 45.15 7.92 -6.03
N LYS A 805 44.11 7.19 -5.60
CA LYS A 805 43.54 6.02 -6.31
C LYS A 805 42.18 6.38 -6.91
N THR A 806 41.88 5.79 -8.06
CA THR A 806 40.59 5.99 -8.73
C THR A 806 39.52 5.02 -8.19
N PHE A 807 38.34 5.53 -7.88
CA PHE A 807 37.18 4.70 -7.62
C PHE A 807 36.72 4.01 -8.93
N SER A 808 36.51 2.70 -8.89
CA SER A 808 36.21 1.90 -10.08
C SER A 808 35.21 0.79 -9.77
N ARG A 809 34.66 0.15 -10.82
CA ARG A 809 33.86 -1.09 -10.70
C ARG A 809 34.55 -2.15 -9.83
N LYS A 810 35.88 -2.27 -9.96
CA LYS A 810 36.68 -3.21 -9.16
C LYS A 810 36.69 -2.82 -7.68
N SER A 811 36.80 -1.53 -7.37
CA SER A 811 36.75 -0.99 -6.01
C SER A 811 35.39 -1.25 -5.35
N LEU A 812 34.30 -1.02 -6.08
CA LEU A 812 32.93 -1.30 -5.62
C LEU A 812 32.70 -2.79 -5.39
N MET A 813 33.14 -3.65 -6.32
CA MET A 813 33.04 -5.10 -6.17
C MET A 813 33.76 -5.58 -4.92
N HIS A 814 34.98 -5.07 -4.67
CA HIS A 814 35.74 -5.40 -3.48
C HIS A 814 35.02 -4.96 -2.20
N LEU A 815 34.45 -3.76 -2.17
CA LEU A 815 33.66 -3.25 -1.03
C LEU A 815 32.51 -4.22 -0.68
N VAL A 816 31.69 -4.60 -1.67
CA VAL A 816 30.52 -5.45 -1.45
C VAL A 816 30.92 -6.89 -1.10
N GLN A 817 31.97 -7.43 -1.73
CA GLN A 817 32.45 -8.77 -1.45
C GLN A 817 33.12 -8.88 -0.07
N ALA A 818 33.88 -7.86 0.34
CA ALA A 818 34.52 -7.83 1.65
C ALA A 818 33.50 -7.66 2.78
N GLN A 819 32.39 -6.94 2.54
CA GLN A 819 31.37 -6.76 3.55
C GLN A 819 30.67 -8.08 3.89
N ARG A 820 30.52 -8.35 5.19
CA ARG A 820 29.90 -9.59 5.70
C ARG A 820 28.47 -9.41 6.19
N VAL A 821 28.11 -8.23 6.69
CA VAL A 821 26.80 -7.96 7.30
C VAL A 821 26.04 -6.93 6.47
N PHE A 822 24.81 -7.26 6.11
CA PHE A 822 23.89 -6.40 5.38
C PHE A 822 22.58 -6.27 6.15
N LEU A 823 22.04 -5.05 6.22
CA LEU A 823 20.75 -4.75 6.86
C LEU A 823 19.76 -4.21 5.84
N SER A 824 18.51 -4.67 5.88
CA SER A 824 17.44 -4.15 5.02
C SER A 824 16.06 -4.45 5.57
N THR A 825 15.03 -3.73 5.11
CA THR A 825 13.67 -4.25 5.19
C THR A 825 13.45 -5.35 4.15
N VAL A 826 12.47 -6.24 4.38
CA VAL A 826 12.08 -7.28 3.41
C VAL A 826 11.63 -6.70 2.07
N ALA A 827 10.84 -5.62 2.12
CA ALA A 827 10.34 -4.95 0.92
C ALA A 827 11.47 -4.38 0.05
N THR A 828 12.50 -3.79 0.68
CA THR A 828 13.62 -3.21 -0.06
C THR A 828 14.52 -4.29 -0.66
N ILE A 829 14.86 -5.34 0.09
CA ILE A 829 15.78 -6.38 -0.40
C ILE A 829 15.18 -7.22 -1.55
N ASN A 830 13.86 -7.44 -1.57
CA ASN A 830 13.19 -8.14 -2.67
C ASN A 830 13.37 -7.44 -4.03
N ASN A 831 13.61 -6.13 -4.02
CA ASN A 831 13.87 -5.35 -5.23
C ASN A 831 15.37 -5.28 -5.60
N GLN A 832 16.24 -6.00 -4.86
CA GLN A 832 17.70 -5.97 -5.02
C GLN A 832 18.21 -7.33 -5.53
N SER A 833 17.61 -7.81 -6.63
CA SER A 833 17.94 -9.09 -7.25
C SER A 833 19.42 -9.21 -7.60
N ASP A 834 20.05 -8.12 -8.03
CA ASP A 834 21.47 -8.10 -8.38
C ASP A 834 22.38 -8.31 -7.16
N LEU A 835 22.05 -7.71 -6.02
CA LEU A 835 22.76 -7.93 -4.76
C LEU A 835 22.61 -9.39 -4.30
N LEU A 836 21.38 -9.93 -4.32
CA LEU A 836 21.10 -11.32 -3.95
C LEU A 836 21.76 -12.33 -4.90
N ALA A 837 21.89 -12.00 -6.19
CA ALA A 837 22.59 -12.83 -7.16
C ALA A 837 24.11 -12.83 -6.96
N MET A 838 24.69 -11.71 -6.53
CA MET A 838 26.14 -11.55 -6.31
C MET A 838 26.59 -12.13 -4.97
N LYS A 839 25.86 -11.82 -3.90
CA LYS A 839 26.26 -12.11 -2.52
C LYS A 839 25.40 -13.26 -2.00
N LYS A 840 26.02 -14.42 -1.81
CA LYS A 840 25.38 -15.54 -1.14
C LYS A 840 25.39 -15.30 0.36
N PHE A 841 24.21 -15.28 0.95
CA PHE A 841 24.02 -15.18 2.39
C PHE A 841 23.89 -16.60 2.98
N ASP A 842 24.83 -16.95 3.85
CA ASP A 842 24.83 -18.25 4.53
C ASP A 842 23.82 -18.27 5.67
N MET A 843 23.60 -17.10 6.30
CA MET A 843 22.68 -16.90 7.42
C MET A 843 21.78 -15.71 7.12
N ILE A 844 20.46 -15.93 7.14
CA ILE A 844 19.46 -14.85 7.14
C ILE A 844 18.82 -14.76 8.52
N ILE A 845 18.89 -13.60 9.17
CA ILE A 845 18.23 -13.34 10.46
C ILE A 845 17.06 -12.41 10.18
N ILE A 846 15.85 -12.79 10.61
CA ILE A 846 14.61 -12.06 10.33
C ILE A 846 13.98 -11.70 11.67
N ASP A 847 14.02 -10.41 12.02
CA ASP A 847 13.34 -9.86 13.20
C ASP A 847 11.92 -9.39 12.84
N GLU A 848 11.03 -9.39 13.83
CA GLU A 848 9.59 -9.10 13.65
C GLU A 848 8.95 -10.00 12.56
N ALA A 849 9.36 -11.27 12.51
CA ALA A 849 8.97 -12.21 11.46
C ALA A 849 7.46 -12.53 11.43
N SER A 850 6.75 -12.32 12.55
CA SER A 850 5.30 -12.49 12.63
C SER A 850 4.50 -11.46 11.82
N GLN A 851 5.12 -10.33 11.44
CA GLN A 851 4.49 -9.28 10.63
C GLN A 851 4.68 -9.47 9.11
N ILE A 852 5.45 -10.46 8.69
CA ILE A 852 5.81 -10.65 7.28
C ILE A 852 4.87 -11.69 6.65
N LEU A 853 4.19 -11.30 5.57
CA LEU A 853 3.39 -12.25 4.78
C LEU A 853 4.32 -13.27 4.14
N GLU A 854 3.91 -14.54 4.14
CA GLU A 854 4.64 -15.63 3.53
C GLU A 854 5.13 -15.34 2.09
N PRO A 855 4.30 -14.83 1.15
CA PRO A 855 4.75 -14.50 -0.20
C PRO A 855 5.79 -13.38 -0.27
N GLN A 856 6.01 -12.60 0.80
CA GLN A 856 7.07 -11.58 0.82
C GLN A 856 8.47 -12.15 1.06
N ILE A 857 8.60 -13.38 1.59
CA ILE A 857 9.91 -13.87 2.06
C ILE A 857 10.31 -15.24 1.49
N VAL A 858 9.34 -16.07 1.08
CA VAL A 858 9.61 -17.45 0.63
C VAL A 858 10.57 -17.56 -0.55
N GLY A 859 10.57 -16.60 -1.48
CA GLY A 859 11.51 -16.59 -2.60
C GLY A 859 12.96 -16.44 -2.19
N ILE A 860 13.23 -15.63 -1.16
CA ILE A 860 14.57 -15.46 -0.58
C ILE A 860 14.96 -16.73 0.18
N LEU A 861 14.05 -17.28 0.99
CA LEU A 861 14.33 -18.44 1.83
C LEU A 861 14.55 -19.72 1.03
N ALA A 862 13.86 -19.89 -0.10
CA ALA A 862 14.05 -21.02 -1.00
C ALA A 862 15.48 -21.11 -1.56
N ASN A 863 16.20 -19.98 -1.58
CA ASN A 863 17.56 -19.85 -2.10
C ASN A 863 18.62 -19.65 -1.00
N CYS A 864 18.22 -19.58 0.28
CA CYS A 864 19.14 -19.40 1.39
C CYS A 864 19.67 -20.74 1.92
N LYS A 865 20.85 -20.72 2.54
CA LYS A 865 21.41 -21.92 3.17
C LYS A 865 20.69 -22.22 4.49
N ARG A 866 20.65 -21.23 5.38
CA ARG A 866 20.04 -21.31 6.71
C ARG A 866 19.39 -19.98 7.08
N PHE A 867 18.32 -20.01 7.88
CA PHE A 867 17.70 -18.79 8.40
C PHE A 867 17.28 -18.89 9.88
N VAL A 868 17.15 -17.75 10.55
CA VAL A 868 16.55 -17.63 11.89
C VAL A 868 15.40 -16.65 11.77
N MET A 869 14.21 -17.06 12.19
CA MET A 869 13.06 -16.15 12.31
C MET A 869 12.79 -15.87 13.78
N ILE A 870 12.63 -14.60 14.09
CA ILE A 870 12.44 -14.10 15.44
C ILE A 870 11.19 -13.22 15.39
N GLY A 871 10.23 -13.49 16.27
CA GLY A 871 8.96 -12.80 16.25
C GLY A 871 8.11 -13.13 17.46
N ASP A 872 6.87 -12.66 17.45
CA ASP A 872 5.87 -13.00 18.46
C ASP A 872 4.52 -13.19 17.77
N HIS A 873 4.04 -14.43 17.77
CA HIS A 873 2.76 -14.82 17.16
C HIS A 873 1.55 -14.34 17.96
N LYS A 874 1.75 -13.86 19.20
CA LYS A 874 0.71 -13.27 20.05
C LYS A 874 0.68 -11.72 19.94
N GLN A 875 1.60 -11.11 19.19
CA GLN A 875 1.54 -9.69 18.79
C GLN A 875 1.02 -9.55 17.35
N LEU A 876 1.05 -8.33 16.80
CA LEU A 876 0.42 -8.00 15.52
C LEU A 876 0.83 -8.96 14.37
N PRO A 877 -0.14 -9.47 13.60
CA PRO A 877 0.13 -10.22 12.37
C PRO A 877 0.55 -9.28 11.24
N ALA A 878 0.82 -9.87 10.08
CA ALA A 878 0.89 -9.11 8.85
C ALA A 878 -0.45 -8.39 8.55
N ILE A 879 -0.36 -7.17 8.04
CA ILE A 879 -1.55 -6.38 7.68
C ILE A 879 -2.10 -6.90 6.36
N VAL A 880 -3.34 -7.39 6.39
CA VAL A 880 -4.11 -7.82 5.22
C VAL A 880 -5.35 -6.94 5.04
N LEU A 881 -5.73 -6.69 3.79
CA LEU A 881 -6.93 -5.96 3.42
C LEU A 881 -8.15 -6.88 3.32
N GLN A 882 -7.93 -8.13 2.92
CA GLN A 882 -8.96 -9.18 2.91
C GLN A 882 -9.51 -9.46 4.30
N ASN A 883 -10.79 -9.83 4.35
CA ASN A 883 -11.39 -10.36 5.56
C ASN A 883 -10.96 -11.81 5.81
N ASP A 884 -11.22 -12.30 7.03
CA ASP A 884 -10.79 -13.64 7.46
C ASP A 884 -11.36 -14.77 6.58
N GLU A 885 -12.59 -14.65 6.08
CA GLU A 885 -13.21 -15.67 5.23
C GLU A 885 -12.55 -15.76 3.84
N LEU A 886 -12.14 -14.63 3.26
CA LEU A 886 -11.42 -14.60 1.98
C LEU A 886 -9.97 -15.03 2.09
N ALA A 887 -9.37 -14.81 3.26
CA ALA A 887 -8.01 -15.23 3.56
C ALA A 887 -7.92 -16.72 3.93
N LYS A 888 -8.98 -17.33 4.46
CA LYS A 888 -9.03 -18.77 4.76
C LYS A 888 -8.84 -19.64 3.52
N THR A 889 -8.26 -20.81 3.75
CA THR A 889 -8.24 -21.90 2.77
C THR A 889 -9.16 -23.01 3.23
N ASN A 890 -9.83 -23.65 2.27
CA ASN A 890 -10.64 -24.86 2.49
C ASN A 890 -10.01 -26.07 1.78
N ASN A 891 -8.72 -25.97 1.43
CA ASN A 891 -8.00 -27.03 0.74
C ASN A 891 -7.32 -27.93 1.78
N THR A 892 -7.78 -29.17 1.88
CA THR A 892 -7.29 -30.15 2.85
C THR A 892 -5.79 -30.43 2.76
N MET A 893 -5.17 -30.29 1.58
CA MET A 893 -3.72 -30.45 1.43
C MET A 893 -2.95 -29.28 2.05
N LEU A 894 -3.49 -28.07 1.95
CA LEU A 894 -2.89 -26.86 2.54
C LEU A 894 -3.10 -26.85 4.06
N GLU A 895 -4.28 -27.24 4.53
CA GLU A 895 -4.52 -27.44 5.97
C GLU A 895 -3.59 -28.51 6.56
N GLY A 896 -3.27 -29.55 5.78
CA GLY A 896 -2.32 -30.60 6.16
C GLY A 896 -0.91 -30.09 6.48
N ILE A 897 -0.50 -28.95 5.92
CA ILE A 897 0.78 -28.27 6.22
C ILE A 897 0.64 -27.12 7.22
N GLY A 898 -0.51 -27.02 7.90
CA GLY A 898 -0.81 -25.97 8.88
C GLY A 898 -1.13 -24.61 8.26
N LEU A 899 -1.40 -24.54 6.94
CA LEU A 899 -1.88 -23.32 6.29
C LEU A 899 -3.41 -23.30 6.36
N TYR A 900 -3.99 -22.60 7.35
CA TYR A 900 -5.44 -22.42 7.50
C TYR A 900 -5.93 -21.08 6.95
N THR A 901 -5.06 -20.06 6.99
CA THR A 901 -5.30 -18.73 6.43
C THR A 901 -4.03 -18.20 5.78
N HIS A 902 -4.20 -17.44 4.69
CA HIS A 902 -3.10 -16.78 4.00
C HIS A 902 -2.64 -15.50 4.71
N SER A 903 -3.36 -15.05 5.76
CA SER A 903 -2.98 -13.89 6.57
C SER A 903 -1.84 -14.19 7.55
N ASN A 904 -1.63 -15.46 7.89
CA ASN A 904 -0.59 -15.83 8.85
C ASN A 904 0.79 -15.71 8.22
N SER A 905 1.74 -15.37 9.07
CA SER A 905 3.16 -15.36 8.69
C SER A 905 3.70 -16.79 8.55
N LEU A 906 4.76 -16.92 7.76
CA LEU A 906 5.54 -18.16 7.73
C LEU A 906 6.11 -18.50 9.11
N PHE A 907 6.48 -17.49 9.89
CA PHE A 907 6.97 -17.66 11.26
C PHE A 907 5.96 -18.41 12.13
N GLU A 908 4.71 -17.95 12.15
CA GLU A 908 3.64 -18.55 12.96
C GLU A 908 3.35 -19.99 12.51
N ARG A 909 3.28 -20.22 11.20
CA ARG A 909 3.06 -21.58 10.65
C ARG A 909 4.18 -22.54 11.02
N LEU A 910 5.45 -22.12 10.89
CA LEU A 910 6.60 -22.95 11.24
C LEU A 910 6.75 -23.13 12.76
N TYR A 911 6.45 -22.10 13.56
CA TYR A 911 6.45 -22.20 15.02
C TYR A 911 5.44 -23.27 15.49
N ASN A 912 4.19 -23.17 15.03
CA ASN A 912 3.14 -24.13 15.36
C ASN A 912 3.48 -25.53 14.89
N TYR A 913 4.09 -25.67 13.71
CA TYR A 913 4.62 -26.94 13.21
C TYR A 913 5.68 -27.52 14.15
N CYS A 914 6.69 -26.74 14.56
CA CYS A 914 7.74 -27.20 15.44
C CYS A 914 7.22 -27.59 16.82
N VAL A 915 6.28 -26.82 17.40
CA VAL A 915 5.64 -27.14 18.67
C VAL A 915 4.85 -28.44 18.57
N LYS A 916 4.03 -28.60 17.52
CA LYS A 916 3.23 -29.81 17.28
C LYS A 916 4.09 -31.06 17.11
N GLU A 917 5.20 -30.94 16.36
CA GLU A 917 6.14 -32.02 16.08
C GLU A 917 7.21 -32.21 17.16
N ARG A 918 7.19 -31.41 18.22
CA ARG A 918 8.15 -31.43 19.36
C ARG A 918 9.60 -31.27 18.91
N LEU A 919 9.86 -30.27 18.07
CA LEU A 919 11.18 -29.96 17.52
C LEU A 919 11.91 -28.92 18.37
N ASP A 920 12.22 -29.27 19.62
CA ASP A 920 12.85 -28.36 20.61
C ASP A 920 14.25 -27.86 20.19
N TYR A 921 14.87 -28.51 19.21
CA TYR A 921 16.14 -28.10 18.63
C TYR A 921 16.00 -27.05 17.51
N ALA A 922 14.80 -26.83 16.99
CA ALA A 922 14.51 -25.95 15.87
C ALA A 922 13.56 -24.79 16.24
N CYS A 923 12.96 -24.81 17.44
CA CYS A 923 12.20 -23.70 17.97
C CYS A 923 12.37 -23.56 19.50
N ASP A 924 12.19 -22.35 20.01
CA ASP A 924 12.18 -22.08 21.45
C ASP A 924 11.43 -20.77 21.76
N THR A 925 11.19 -20.48 23.04
CA THR A 925 10.51 -19.27 23.52
C THR A 925 11.31 -18.58 24.64
N LEU A 926 11.47 -17.26 24.56
CA LEU A 926 12.05 -16.46 25.65
C LEU A 926 11.04 -16.16 26.75
N THR A 927 11.47 -16.22 28.01
CA THR A 927 10.57 -16.10 29.18
C THR A 927 10.89 -14.93 30.11
N PHE A 928 12.11 -14.38 30.10
CA PHE A 928 12.45 -13.24 30.96
C PHE A 928 12.25 -11.90 30.26
N GLN A 929 11.28 -11.09 30.70
CA GLN A 929 11.00 -9.75 30.19
C GLN A 929 11.72 -8.68 31.01
N GLY A 930 12.45 -7.79 30.34
CA GLY A 930 13.20 -6.69 30.96
C GLY A 930 12.58 -5.32 30.73
N ARG A 931 11.31 -5.21 30.30
CA ARG A 931 10.67 -3.95 29.90
C ARG A 931 9.75 -3.40 30.99
N MET A 932 8.69 -4.13 31.28
CA MET A 932 7.51 -3.69 32.04
C MET A 932 7.74 -3.85 33.54
N HIS A 933 7.15 -2.95 34.32
CA HIS A 933 6.92 -3.18 35.75
C HIS A 933 6.01 -4.40 35.96
N LYS A 934 6.25 -5.19 37.02
CA LYS A 934 5.51 -6.43 37.29
C LYS A 934 3.98 -6.27 37.26
N SER A 935 3.45 -5.22 37.87
CA SER A 935 2.01 -4.91 37.88
C SER A 935 1.42 -4.53 36.51
N ILE A 936 2.25 -4.12 35.55
CA ILE A 936 1.82 -3.89 34.16
C ILE A 936 1.90 -5.21 33.38
N ALA A 937 2.91 -6.02 33.66
CA ALA A 937 3.13 -7.30 33.01
C ALA A 937 2.09 -8.36 33.42
N GLU A 938 1.53 -8.29 34.63
CA GLU A 938 0.61 -9.27 35.22
C GLU A 938 -0.55 -9.64 34.28
N PHE A 939 -1.40 -8.67 33.89
CA PHE A 939 -2.56 -8.96 33.03
C PHE A 939 -2.17 -9.53 31.66
N PRO A 940 -1.27 -8.89 30.85
CA PRO A 940 -0.83 -9.49 29.59
C PRO A 940 -0.20 -10.87 29.76
N ASN A 941 0.56 -11.10 30.83
CA ASN A 941 1.21 -12.38 31.08
C ASN A 941 0.20 -13.49 31.36
N GLU A 942 -0.78 -13.25 32.23
CA GLU A 942 -1.81 -14.24 32.56
C GLU A 942 -2.75 -14.50 31.38
N VAL A 943 -3.27 -13.45 30.75
CA VAL A 943 -4.30 -13.58 29.71
C VAL A 943 -3.72 -13.98 28.37
N PHE A 944 -2.56 -13.43 27.98
CA PHE A 944 -1.99 -13.68 26.65
C PHE A 944 -0.84 -14.67 26.67
N TYR A 945 -0.04 -14.78 27.72
CA TYR A 945 1.19 -15.61 27.72
C TYR A 945 1.16 -16.78 28.70
N ASP A 946 -0.01 -17.18 29.20
CA ASP A 946 -0.18 -18.36 30.05
C ASP A 946 0.70 -18.32 31.33
N GLY A 947 1.03 -17.12 31.81
CA GLY A 947 1.85 -16.90 33.00
C GLY A 947 3.35 -17.24 32.84
N ILE A 948 3.85 -17.47 31.62
CA ILE A 948 5.23 -17.91 31.42
C ILE A 948 6.27 -16.79 31.62
N LEU A 949 5.87 -15.52 31.52
CA LEU A 949 6.80 -14.39 31.59
C LEU A 949 7.24 -14.14 33.03
N LYS A 950 8.53 -13.85 33.19
CA LYS A 950 9.17 -13.48 34.47
C LYS A 950 9.95 -12.20 34.32
N GLU A 951 10.10 -11.44 35.40
CA GLU A 951 10.92 -10.23 35.39
C GLU A 951 12.39 -10.59 35.21
N ALA A 952 13.05 -9.97 34.23
CA ALA A 952 14.48 -10.12 34.02
C ALA A 952 15.28 -9.71 35.27
N PHE A 953 14.76 -8.81 36.11
CA PHE A 953 15.34 -8.46 37.42
C PHE A 953 15.65 -9.67 38.31
N GLU A 954 14.90 -10.78 38.18
CA GLU A 954 15.10 -12.01 38.96
C GLU A 954 16.26 -12.88 38.49
N LEU A 955 16.85 -12.57 37.33
CA LEU A 955 17.99 -13.31 36.80
C LEU A 955 19.19 -13.24 37.76
N SER A 956 19.68 -14.41 38.17
CA SER A 956 20.72 -14.55 39.18
C SER A 956 22.09 -14.03 38.71
N ASN A 957 22.35 -14.10 37.41
CA ASN A 957 23.64 -13.76 36.78
C ASN A 957 23.74 -12.30 36.29
N LEU A 958 22.77 -11.44 36.62
CA LEU A 958 22.85 -10.02 36.26
C LEU A 958 23.95 -9.29 37.03
N SER A 959 24.67 -8.40 36.32
CA SER A 959 25.57 -7.43 36.96
C SER A 959 24.79 -6.48 37.87
N GLN A 960 25.47 -5.89 38.87
CA GLN A 960 24.85 -4.88 39.75
C GLN A 960 24.31 -3.68 38.97
N GLU A 961 25.03 -3.27 37.92
CA GLU A 961 24.61 -2.20 37.02
C GLU A 961 23.31 -2.59 36.27
N ALA A 962 23.25 -3.80 35.71
CA ALA A 962 22.05 -4.29 35.04
C ALA A 962 20.85 -4.41 35.99
N LYS A 963 21.07 -4.85 37.23
CA LYS A 963 20.04 -4.83 38.29
C LYS A 963 19.59 -3.41 38.61
N GLY A 964 20.49 -2.43 38.62
CA GLY A 964 20.18 -1.02 38.77
C GLY A 964 19.23 -0.51 37.67
N TYR A 965 19.53 -0.81 36.40
CA TYR A 965 18.65 -0.43 35.28
C TYR A 965 17.28 -1.13 35.32
N LEU A 966 17.22 -2.38 35.78
CA LEU A 966 15.99 -3.17 35.91
C LEU A 966 15.23 -2.93 37.22
N ALA A 967 15.77 -2.16 38.17
CA ALA A 967 15.13 -1.90 39.46
C ALA A 967 13.71 -1.30 39.31
N ARG A 968 13.45 -0.59 38.21
CA ARG A 968 12.12 -0.09 37.85
C ARG A 968 11.06 -1.19 37.73
N GLN A 969 11.43 -2.45 37.50
CA GLN A 969 10.46 -3.54 37.34
C GLN A 969 9.74 -3.90 38.65
N VAL A 970 10.35 -3.56 39.78
CA VAL A 970 9.87 -3.91 41.13
C VAL A 970 9.66 -2.68 42.03
N ARG A 971 9.99 -1.48 41.53
CA ARG A 971 9.94 -0.25 42.32
C ARG A 971 8.50 0.20 42.59
N MET A 972 8.17 0.38 43.87
CA MET A 972 6.87 0.94 44.28
C MET A 972 6.68 2.37 43.76
N MET A 973 5.42 2.71 43.45
CA MET A 973 5.05 4.06 43.05
C MET A 973 4.98 4.94 44.31
N ASP A 974 5.82 5.96 44.36
CA ASP A 974 5.96 6.87 45.49
C ASP A 974 5.88 8.32 44.98
N PHE A 975 4.68 8.78 44.64
CA PHE A 975 4.42 10.16 44.26
C PHE A 975 3.45 10.79 45.26
N LYS A 976 3.69 12.06 45.59
CA LYS A 976 2.71 12.90 46.30
C LYS A 976 1.74 13.48 45.26
N PRO A 977 0.43 13.26 45.39
CA PRO A 977 -0.54 13.77 44.43
C PRO A 977 -0.56 15.31 44.43
N CYS A 978 -0.80 15.91 43.26
CA CYS A 978 -0.87 17.38 43.11
C CYS A 978 -2.04 18.00 43.87
N SER A 979 -3.15 17.28 43.96
CA SER A 979 -4.37 17.74 44.63
C SER A 979 -5.15 16.57 45.24
N ALA A 980 -6.23 16.89 45.95
CA ALA A 980 -7.16 15.90 46.48
C ALA A 980 -8.10 15.30 45.40
N ASN A 981 -8.01 15.75 44.14
CA ASN A 981 -8.81 15.19 43.04
C ASN A 981 -8.51 13.70 42.84
N ALA A 982 -9.55 12.89 42.63
CA ALA A 982 -9.45 11.45 42.43
C ALA A 982 -8.47 11.05 41.31
N LEU A 983 -8.46 11.79 40.20
CA LEU A 983 -7.55 11.55 39.08
C LEU A 983 -6.08 11.74 39.51
N ASP A 984 -5.75 12.79 40.26
CA ASP A 984 -4.37 13.02 40.73
C ASP A 984 -3.92 11.93 41.72
N GLN A 985 -4.83 11.44 42.56
CA GLN A 985 -4.54 10.34 43.48
C GLN A 985 -4.27 9.03 42.71
N LEU A 986 -5.04 8.74 41.67
CA LEU A 986 -4.84 7.56 40.83
C LEU A 986 -3.53 7.64 40.05
N LEU A 987 -3.25 8.78 39.39
CA LEU A 987 -2.01 9.01 38.66
C LEU A 987 -0.77 8.87 39.55
N ALA A 988 -0.88 9.25 40.83
CA ALA A 988 0.22 9.17 41.80
C ALA A 988 0.42 7.77 42.43
N SER A 989 -0.56 6.87 42.35
CA SER A 989 -0.55 5.61 43.11
C SER A 989 -0.74 4.33 42.28
N LYS A 990 -1.26 4.43 41.05
CA LYS A 990 -1.58 3.26 40.21
C LYS A 990 -0.68 3.18 38.98
N ARG A 991 -0.14 1.97 38.73
CA ARG A 991 0.69 1.64 37.56
C ARG A 991 -0.14 1.40 36.30
N MET A 992 -1.38 0.94 36.46
CA MET A 992 -2.32 0.71 35.37
C MET A 992 -3.69 1.21 35.81
N LEU A 993 -4.36 2.01 34.96
CA LEU A 993 -5.69 2.55 35.26
C LEU A 993 -6.56 2.77 34.02
N PHE A 994 -7.88 2.73 34.21
CA PHE A 994 -8.91 3.01 33.20
C PHE A 994 -9.72 4.25 33.61
N LEU A 995 -9.81 5.21 32.69
CA LEU A 995 -10.62 6.41 32.80
C LEU A 995 -11.82 6.26 31.87
N ASP A 996 -12.99 6.06 32.47
CA ASP A 996 -14.23 5.83 31.74
C ASP A 996 -14.90 7.15 31.35
N VAL A 997 -15.18 7.27 30.06
CA VAL A 997 -15.84 8.43 29.43
C VAL A 997 -17.15 7.96 28.82
N GLU A 998 -18.28 8.39 29.38
CA GLU A 998 -19.59 8.12 28.80
C GLU A 998 -19.91 9.13 27.68
N ASP A 999 -20.38 8.64 26.53
CA ASP A 999 -20.75 9.50 25.41
C ASP A 999 -22.03 10.31 25.69
N GLN A 1000 -22.03 11.58 25.29
CA GLN A 1000 -23.25 12.34 25.08
C GLN A 1000 -23.76 12.10 23.66
N ALA A 1001 -25.03 11.72 23.51
CA ALA A 1001 -25.64 11.44 22.21
C ALA A 1001 -25.49 12.63 21.23
N GLY A 1002 -24.87 12.44 20.06
CA GLY A 1002 -24.99 13.41 18.96
C GLY A 1002 -23.81 13.60 17.99
N GLN A 1003 -22.60 13.11 18.27
CA GLN A 1003 -21.41 13.34 17.42
C GLN A 1003 -20.98 12.12 16.56
N SER A 1004 -21.93 11.34 16.04
CA SER A 1004 -21.66 10.03 15.38
C SER A 1004 -21.12 10.08 13.93
N PHE A 1005 -20.34 11.10 13.53
CA PHE A 1005 -19.75 11.16 12.17
C PHE A 1005 -18.21 11.24 12.12
N ALA A 1006 -17.53 11.47 13.24
CA ALA A 1006 -16.07 11.53 13.26
C ALA A 1006 -15.48 10.28 13.95
N LYS A 1007 -14.47 9.64 13.33
CA LYS A 1007 -13.63 8.60 13.97
C LYS A 1007 -12.63 9.23 14.97
N ALA A 1008 -13.14 10.17 15.72
CA ALA A 1008 -12.45 10.95 16.72
C ALA A 1008 -13.45 11.24 17.83
N ASN A 1009 -13.05 11.01 19.07
CA ASN A 1009 -13.83 11.30 20.25
C ASN A 1009 -13.20 12.53 20.92
N GLU A 1010 -13.93 13.64 20.88
CA GLU A 1010 -13.44 14.93 21.36
C GLU A 1010 -13.21 14.93 22.88
N LEU A 1011 -14.12 14.32 23.63
CA LEU A 1011 -14.02 14.20 25.09
C LEU A 1011 -12.80 13.35 25.49
N GLU A 1012 -12.59 12.22 24.83
CA GLU A 1012 -11.38 11.43 25.05
C GLU A 1012 -10.11 12.22 24.71
N ALA A 1013 -10.11 12.97 23.61
CA ALA A 1013 -8.95 13.77 23.20
C ALA A 1013 -8.64 14.89 24.21
N ASP A 1014 -9.66 15.56 24.75
CA ASP A 1014 -9.51 16.55 25.83
C ASP A 1014 -8.96 15.91 27.10
N LEU A 1015 -9.46 14.73 27.46
CA LEU A 1015 -9.00 14.01 28.64
C LEU A 1015 -7.56 13.54 28.51
N VAL A 1016 -7.14 13.02 27.34
CA VAL A 1016 -5.74 12.65 27.08
C VAL A 1016 -4.81 13.83 27.32
N VAL A 1017 -5.19 15.00 26.82
CA VAL A 1017 -4.42 16.23 26.96
C VAL A 1017 -4.37 16.71 28.42
N GLU A 1018 -5.48 16.61 29.13
CA GLU A 1018 -5.56 16.92 30.57
C GLU A 1018 -4.71 15.98 31.42
N VAL A 1019 -4.70 14.68 31.11
CA VAL A 1019 -3.83 13.69 31.76
C VAL A 1019 -2.36 14.06 31.58
N ILE A 1020 -1.95 14.46 30.37
CA ILE A 1020 -0.56 14.89 30.11
C ILE A 1020 -0.19 16.11 30.97
N LYS A 1021 -1.07 17.12 31.08
CA LYS A 1021 -0.83 18.29 31.94
C LYS A 1021 -0.66 17.90 33.40
N ARG A 1022 -1.52 17.01 33.91
CA ARG A 1022 -1.47 16.53 35.29
C ARG A 1022 -0.22 15.71 35.56
N LEU A 1023 0.23 14.89 34.61
CA LEU A 1023 1.50 14.16 34.72
C LEU A 1023 2.69 15.13 34.80
N ILE A 1024 2.70 16.19 33.99
CA ILE A 1024 3.75 17.24 34.06
C ILE A 1024 3.75 17.88 35.45
N SER A 1025 2.59 18.29 35.96
CA SER A 1025 2.47 18.87 37.31
C SER A 1025 2.86 17.88 38.42
N LEU A 1026 2.54 16.59 38.27
CA LEU A 1026 2.87 15.55 39.25
C LEU A 1026 4.37 15.35 39.36
N TYR A 1027 5.07 15.28 38.24
CA TYR A 1027 6.53 15.16 38.24
C TYR A 1027 7.20 16.42 38.80
N ASP A 1028 6.69 17.61 38.46
CA ASP A 1028 7.20 18.88 38.97
C ASP A 1028 7.06 19.02 40.49
N VAL A 1029 5.86 18.77 41.05
CA VAL A 1029 5.59 18.81 42.50
C VAL A 1029 6.46 17.80 43.28
N ASN A 1030 6.81 16.68 42.64
CA ASN A 1030 7.67 15.66 43.23
C ASN A 1030 9.16 15.85 42.92
N GLN A 1031 9.55 16.95 42.27
CA GLN A 1031 10.92 17.28 41.89
C GLN A 1031 11.59 16.16 41.08
N ARG A 1032 10.83 15.51 40.20
CA ARG A 1032 11.32 14.46 39.30
C ARG A 1032 11.38 14.99 37.87
N PRO A 1033 12.48 14.79 37.14
CA PRO A 1033 12.55 15.20 35.75
C PRO A 1033 11.55 14.40 34.92
N LEU A 1034 10.81 15.09 34.05
CA LEU A 1034 9.95 14.50 33.04
C LEU A 1034 10.30 15.09 31.67
N ASP A 1035 10.92 14.29 30.82
CA ASP A 1035 11.07 14.60 29.40
C ASP A 1035 9.85 14.04 28.68
N VAL A 1036 8.83 14.89 28.47
CA VAL A 1036 7.54 14.51 27.88
C VAL A 1036 7.73 13.78 26.55
N ILE A 1037 8.65 14.25 25.70
CA ILE A 1037 8.92 13.70 24.37
C ILE A 1037 9.49 12.29 24.49
N LYS A 1038 10.44 12.07 25.39
CA LYS A 1038 11.10 10.77 25.55
C LYS A 1038 10.29 9.77 26.36
N GLN A 1039 9.53 10.24 27.34
CA GLN A 1039 8.93 9.39 28.38
C GLN A 1039 7.44 9.12 28.19
N ILE A 1040 6.69 10.00 27.51
CA ILE A 1040 5.26 9.81 27.25
C ILE A 1040 5.03 9.36 25.80
N GLY A 1041 4.05 8.49 25.61
CA GLY A 1041 3.51 8.12 24.31
C GLY A 1041 1.99 8.00 24.34
N VAL A 1042 1.34 8.36 23.24
CA VAL A 1042 -0.11 8.23 23.08
C VAL A 1042 -0.41 7.25 21.95
N ILE A 1043 -1.27 6.28 22.24
CA ILE A 1043 -1.77 5.30 21.30
C ILE A 1043 -3.25 5.59 21.04
N ALA A 1044 -3.67 5.62 19.79
CA ALA A 1044 -5.08 5.65 19.40
C ALA A 1044 -5.32 4.82 18.13
N PRO A 1045 -6.44 4.08 18.02
CA PRO A 1045 -6.67 3.17 16.89
C PRO A 1045 -6.97 3.90 15.57
N PHE A 1046 -7.53 5.11 15.64
CA PHE A 1046 -7.96 5.86 14.46
C PHE A 1046 -7.04 7.05 14.16
N LYS A 1047 -6.71 7.22 12.88
CA LYS A 1047 -5.87 8.34 12.41
C LYS A 1047 -6.51 9.71 12.67
N ASN A 1048 -7.84 9.78 12.66
CA ASN A 1048 -8.57 11.01 12.90
C ASN A 1048 -8.46 11.43 14.37
N GLN A 1049 -8.54 10.47 15.31
CA GLN A 1049 -8.24 10.73 16.72
C GLN A 1049 -6.80 11.20 16.94
N ILE A 1050 -5.82 10.58 16.27
CA ILE A 1050 -4.42 11.02 16.36
C ILE A 1050 -4.28 12.48 15.91
N ALA A 1051 -4.92 12.84 14.80
CA ALA A 1051 -4.90 14.19 14.26
C ALA A 1051 -5.56 15.19 15.24
N LEU A 1052 -6.68 14.81 15.86
CA LEU A 1052 -7.38 15.61 16.87
C LEU A 1052 -6.57 15.80 18.15
N ILE A 1053 -5.92 14.74 18.66
CA ILE A 1053 -5.07 14.84 19.86
C ILE A 1053 -3.89 15.77 19.59
N ARG A 1054 -3.23 15.65 18.42
CA ARG A 1054 -2.11 16.53 18.03
C ARG A 1054 -2.55 17.99 17.95
N SER A 1055 -3.71 18.26 17.33
CA SER A 1055 -4.34 19.59 17.34
C SER A 1055 -4.42 20.18 18.72
N LYS A 1056 -5.04 19.44 19.64
CA LYS A 1056 -5.33 19.94 20.99
C LYS A 1056 -4.03 20.16 21.77
N LEU A 1057 -3.04 19.27 21.62
CA LEU A 1057 -1.71 19.45 22.21
C LEU A 1057 -1.01 20.72 21.71
N GLU A 1058 -1.05 20.99 20.40
CA GLU A 1058 -0.47 22.18 19.79
C GLU A 1058 -1.15 23.47 20.31
N SER A 1059 -2.48 23.48 20.38
CA SER A 1059 -3.27 24.65 20.84
C SER A 1059 -2.94 25.10 22.27
N LEU A 1060 -2.39 24.20 23.08
CA LEU A 1060 -2.09 24.44 24.49
C LEU A 1060 -0.64 24.86 24.76
N ASN A 1061 0.16 25.05 23.70
CA ASN A 1061 1.56 25.49 23.79
C ASN A 1061 2.43 24.62 24.73
N ILE A 1062 2.16 23.32 24.80
CA ILE A 1062 3.08 22.39 25.48
C ILE A 1062 4.38 22.39 24.67
N ALA A 1063 5.50 22.77 25.31
CA ALA A 1063 6.78 22.88 24.61
C ALA A 1063 7.12 21.58 23.87
N ASN A 1064 7.42 21.71 22.57
CA ASN A 1064 7.75 20.59 21.67
C ASN A 1064 6.65 19.51 21.57
N SER A 1065 5.38 19.87 21.74
CA SER A 1065 4.22 18.97 21.56
C SER A 1065 4.24 18.20 20.23
N ASN A 1066 4.79 18.80 19.18
CA ASN A 1066 4.86 18.24 17.84
C ASN A 1066 5.79 17.02 17.76
N GLU A 1067 6.71 16.89 18.72
CA GLU A 1067 7.66 15.78 18.81
C GLU A 1067 7.13 14.62 19.68
N LEU A 1068 6.04 14.84 20.43
CA LEU A 1068 5.39 13.78 21.21
C LEU A 1068 4.85 12.70 20.26
N ILE A 1069 5.17 11.43 20.57
CA ILE A 1069 4.70 10.32 19.75
C ILE A 1069 3.22 10.04 20.05
N VAL A 1070 2.36 10.44 19.12
CA VAL A 1070 0.94 10.10 19.05
C VAL A 1070 0.71 9.28 17.77
N ASP A 1071 0.47 7.97 17.87
CA ASP A 1071 0.32 7.09 16.70
C ASP A 1071 -0.59 5.87 16.97
N THR A 1072 -0.82 5.03 15.96
CA THR A 1072 -1.56 3.77 16.08
C THR A 1072 -0.70 2.68 16.69
N VAL A 1073 -1.35 1.62 17.18
CA VAL A 1073 -0.69 0.43 17.76
C VAL A 1073 0.36 -0.13 16.80
N GLU A 1074 0.04 -0.22 15.51
CA GLU A 1074 0.92 -0.81 14.48
C GLU A 1074 2.23 -0.04 14.31
N ARG A 1075 2.22 1.30 14.43
CA ARG A 1075 3.43 2.14 14.34
C ARG A 1075 4.19 2.25 15.66
N PHE A 1076 3.49 1.98 16.77
CA PHE A 1076 4.11 1.90 18.09
C PHE A 1076 4.84 0.58 18.33
N GLN A 1077 4.66 -0.44 17.47
CA GLN A 1077 5.37 -1.71 17.56
C GLN A 1077 6.89 -1.51 17.45
N GLY A 1078 7.66 -2.34 18.16
CA GLY A 1078 9.09 -2.12 18.45
C GLY A 1078 9.34 -1.03 19.51
N GLY A 1079 8.56 0.05 19.49
CA GLY A 1079 8.65 1.14 20.45
C GLY A 1079 8.26 0.79 21.89
N GLN A 1080 8.65 1.67 22.81
CA GLN A 1080 8.31 1.65 24.23
C GLN A 1080 8.45 3.04 24.83
N LYS A 1081 7.68 3.35 25.88
CA LYS A 1081 7.75 4.60 26.65
C LYS A 1081 7.61 4.32 28.14
N ASP A 1082 8.01 5.26 28.97
CA ASP A 1082 7.83 5.11 30.42
C ASP A 1082 6.35 5.16 30.77
N ILE A 1083 5.62 6.10 30.18
CA ILE A 1083 4.17 6.27 30.34
C ILE A 1083 3.50 6.12 28.97
N ILE A 1084 2.46 5.29 28.89
CA ILE A 1084 1.59 5.17 27.71
C ILE A 1084 0.18 5.57 28.08
N ILE A 1085 -0.43 6.39 27.22
CA ILE A 1085 -1.85 6.73 27.26
C ILE A 1085 -2.52 6.07 26.05
N TYR A 1086 -3.55 5.28 26.25
CA TYR A 1086 -4.29 4.58 25.20
C TYR A 1086 -5.73 5.09 25.14
N SER A 1087 -6.04 5.91 24.13
CA SER A 1087 -7.40 6.37 23.81
C SER A 1087 -8.07 5.35 22.89
N LEU A 1088 -9.18 4.75 23.34
CA LEU A 1088 -9.89 3.70 22.62
C LEU A 1088 -10.77 4.27 21.50
N THR A 1089 -11.31 5.48 21.68
CA THR A 1089 -12.11 6.22 20.68
C THR A 1089 -13.35 5.47 20.19
N VAL A 1090 -13.81 4.46 20.94
CA VAL A 1090 -14.95 3.62 20.53
C VAL A 1090 -16.19 4.09 21.28
N SER A 1091 -17.17 4.58 20.53
CA SER A 1091 -18.46 5.05 21.04
C SER A 1091 -19.62 4.13 20.63
N ASP A 1092 -19.41 3.25 19.64
CA ASP A 1092 -20.41 2.32 19.13
C ASP A 1092 -19.87 0.88 19.00
N PRO A 1093 -20.69 -0.16 19.26
CA PRO A 1093 -20.30 -1.56 19.12
C PRO A 1093 -19.62 -1.95 17.81
N TYR A 1094 -20.09 -1.42 16.68
CA TYR A 1094 -19.53 -1.76 15.37
C TYR A 1094 -18.06 -1.31 15.22
N GLN A 1095 -17.65 -0.27 15.95
CA GLN A 1095 -16.28 0.26 15.88
C GLN A 1095 -15.27 -0.67 16.57
N LEU A 1096 -15.74 -1.58 17.43
CA LEU A 1096 -14.91 -2.60 18.08
C LEU A 1096 -14.20 -3.50 17.07
N GLU A 1097 -14.82 -3.80 15.91
CA GLU A 1097 -14.19 -4.61 14.86
C GLU A 1097 -12.88 -3.98 14.32
N SER A 1098 -12.72 -2.66 14.47
CA SER A 1098 -11.48 -1.96 14.08
C SER A 1098 -10.43 -1.90 15.19
N LEU A 1099 -10.88 -1.95 16.45
CA LEU A 1099 -10.05 -1.94 17.65
C LEU A 1099 -9.46 -3.33 17.93
N VAL A 1100 -10.28 -4.37 17.83
CA VAL A 1100 -9.95 -5.75 18.24
C VAL A 1100 -9.26 -6.51 17.10
N ASN A 1101 -8.19 -7.24 17.41
CA ASN A 1101 -7.57 -8.17 16.47
C ASN A 1101 -7.28 -9.52 17.13
N LEU A 1102 -8.26 -10.41 17.10
CA LEU A 1102 -8.12 -11.76 17.67
C LEU A 1102 -7.20 -12.65 16.82
N ASN A 1103 -6.46 -13.53 17.49
CA ASN A 1103 -5.82 -14.69 16.87
C ASN A 1103 -6.87 -15.72 16.41
N GLU A 1104 -6.42 -16.77 15.70
CA GLU A 1104 -7.31 -17.82 15.17
C GLU A 1104 -8.12 -18.53 16.26
N GLU A 1105 -7.53 -18.71 17.44
CA GLU A 1105 -8.14 -19.36 18.60
C GLU A 1105 -9.12 -18.45 19.35
N GLN A 1106 -9.24 -17.17 18.97
CA GLN A 1106 -10.04 -16.15 19.65
C GLN A 1106 -9.68 -15.96 21.13
N SER A 1107 -8.44 -16.29 21.49
CA SER A 1107 -7.92 -16.24 22.86
C SER A 1107 -7.07 -15.00 23.14
N VAL A 1108 -6.51 -14.37 22.10
CA VAL A 1108 -5.58 -13.24 22.24
C VAL A 1108 -5.98 -12.10 21.31
N ASP A 1109 -6.25 -10.92 21.86
CA ASP A 1109 -6.27 -9.67 21.09
C ASP A 1109 -4.84 -9.15 20.91
N ARG A 1110 -4.31 -9.35 19.70
CA ARG A 1110 -2.94 -8.97 19.31
C ARG A 1110 -2.71 -7.46 19.38
N LYS A 1111 -3.74 -6.63 19.09
CA LYS A 1111 -3.64 -5.16 19.17
C LYS A 1111 -3.58 -4.69 20.60
N LEU A 1112 -4.50 -5.18 21.43
CA LEU A 1112 -4.51 -4.87 22.86
C LEU A 1112 -3.19 -5.31 23.52
N ASN A 1113 -2.73 -6.53 23.24
CA ASN A 1113 -1.46 -7.04 23.77
C ASN A 1113 -0.28 -6.12 23.40
N VAL A 1114 -0.17 -5.68 22.15
CA VAL A 1114 0.87 -4.71 21.77
C VAL A 1114 0.72 -3.41 22.57
N ALA A 1115 -0.48 -2.83 22.63
CA ALA A 1115 -0.73 -1.57 23.33
C ALA A 1115 -0.35 -1.63 24.81
N LEU A 1116 -0.83 -2.64 25.55
CA LEU A 1116 -0.56 -2.83 26.97
C LEU A 1116 0.94 -3.03 27.26
N THR A 1117 1.67 -3.64 26.32
CA THR A 1117 3.09 -4.00 26.51
C THR A 1117 4.08 -2.93 26.04
N ARG A 1118 3.59 -1.73 25.71
CA ARG A 1118 4.43 -0.56 25.36
C ARG A 1118 4.89 0.24 26.58
N ALA A 1119 4.16 0.18 27.70
CA ALA A 1119 4.46 0.93 28.91
C ALA A 1119 5.56 0.26 29.74
N LYS A 1120 6.57 1.02 30.17
CA LYS A 1120 7.58 0.53 31.12
C LYS A 1120 7.14 0.75 32.57
N GLU A 1121 6.56 1.91 32.86
CA GLU A 1121 6.28 2.37 34.23
C GLU A 1121 4.81 2.68 34.52
N GLN A 1122 4.04 3.20 33.57
CA GLN A 1122 2.62 3.48 33.78
C GLN A 1122 1.79 3.34 32.50
N MET A 1123 0.61 2.75 32.62
CA MET A 1123 -0.37 2.56 31.53
C MET A 1123 -1.70 3.23 31.91
N ILE A 1124 -2.18 4.13 31.07
CA ILE A 1124 -3.42 4.88 31.28
C ILE A 1124 -4.33 4.60 30.09
N ILE A 1125 -5.50 4.02 30.33
CA ILE A 1125 -6.49 3.71 29.30
C ILE A 1125 -7.64 4.69 29.42
N VAL A 1126 -8.08 5.24 28.29
CA VAL A 1126 -9.19 6.21 28.19
C VAL A 1126 -10.21 5.65 27.19
N GLY A 1127 -11.47 5.55 27.58
CA GLY A 1127 -12.53 5.13 26.64
C GLY A 1127 -13.85 4.84 27.32
N ASN A 1128 -14.85 4.42 26.53
CA ASN A 1128 -16.18 4.07 27.00
C ASN A 1128 -16.24 2.60 27.44
N SER A 1129 -16.31 2.36 28.75
CA SER A 1129 -16.27 1.00 29.31
C SER A 1129 -17.47 0.15 28.90
N LYS A 1130 -18.65 0.76 28.72
CA LYS A 1130 -19.89 0.06 28.35
C LYS A 1130 -19.77 -0.57 26.96
N VAL A 1131 -19.22 0.17 26.01
CA VAL A 1131 -19.05 -0.28 24.62
C VAL A 1131 -17.96 -1.35 24.56
N VAL A 1132 -16.78 -1.09 25.14
CA VAL A 1132 -15.66 -2.05 25.01
C VAL A 1132 -15.86 -3.34 25.79
N SER A 1133 -16.71 -3.34 26.83
CA SER A 1133 -17.07 -4.57 27.56
C SER A 1133 -17.91 -5.57 26.74
N GLU A 1134 -18.38 -5.19 25.55
CA GLU A 1134 -18.97 -6.17 24.62
C GLU A 1134 -17.95 -7.19 24.09
N ASP A 1135 -16.67 -6.84 24.08
CA ASP A 1135 -15.59 -7.79 23.82
C ASP A 1135 -15.18 -8.51 25.13
N PRO A 1136 -15.15 -9.86 25.16
CA PRO A 1136 -14.84 -10.61 26.38
C PRO A 1136 -13.46 -10.31 26.98
N ILE A 1137 -12.45 -9.98 26.17
CA ILE A 1137 -11.08 -9.72 26.65
C ILE A 1137 -11.02 -8.33 27.29
N TYR A 1138 -11.68 -7.33 26.70
CA TYR A 1138 -11.79 -6.00 27.30
C TYR A 1138 -12.63 -6.02 28.58
N MET A 1139 -13.69 -6.83 28.63
CA MET A 1139 -14.47 -7.02 29.86
C MET A 1139 -13.59 -7.58 30.99
N GLN A 1140 -12.79 -8.62 30.72
CA GLN A 1140 -11.82 -9.16 31.68
C GLN A 1140 -10.80 -8.11 32.14
N LEU A 1141 -10.32 -7.26 31.22
CA LEU A 1141 -9.41 -6.16 31.55
C LEU A 1141 -10.06 -5.15 32.50
N ILE A 1142 -11.31 -4.76 32.23
CA ILE A 1142 -12.05 -3.81 33.07
C ILE A 1142 -12.31 -4.42 34.46
N GLU A 1143 -12.74 -5.68 34.54
CA GLU A 1143 -12.93 -6.38 35.81
C GLU A 1143 -11.63 -6.48 36.63
N TYR A 1144 -10.51 -6.79 35.97
CA TYR A 1144 -9.18 -6.76 36.59
C TYR A 1144 -8.85 -5.38 37.15
N LEU A 1145 -9.11 -4.30 36.41
CA LEU A 1145 -8.83 -2.93 36.87
C LEU A 1145 -9.77 -2.49 38.00
N ILE A 1146 -11.03 -2.91 38.00
CA ILE A 1146 -11.99 -2.67 39.09
C ILE A 1146 -11.51 -3.36 40.37
N SER A 1147 -11.13 -4.64 40.29
CA SER A 1147 -10.64 -5.42 41.45
C SER A 1147 -9.40 -4.81 42.10
N ASN A 1148 -8.57 -4.12 41.30
CA ASN A 1148 -7.35 -3.43 41.75
C ASN A 1148 -7.57 -1.97 42.18
N SER A 1149 -8.82 -1.50 42.24
CA SER A 1149 -9.17 -0.09 42.50
C SER A 1149 -8.45 0.88 41.56
N SER A 1150 -8.42 0.53 40.27
CA SER A 1150 -7.72 1.21 39.18
C SER A 1150 -8.68 1.71 38.09
N TYR A 1151 -9.99 1.76 38.38
CA TYR A 1151 -11.04 2.23 37.48
C TYR A 1151 -11.66 3.52 38.03
N GLN A 1152 -11.88 4.51 37.17
CA GLN A 1152 -12.52 5.79 37.51
C GLN A 1152 -13.50 6.21 36.42
N GLN A 1153 -14.75 6.44 36.81
CA GLN A 1153 -15.75 7.08 35.97
C GLN A 1153 -15.64 8.60 36.13
N LEU A 1154 -15.62 9.33 35.01
CA LEU A 1154 -15.42 10.80 34.97
C LEU A 1154 -16.67 11.57 34.59
#